data_AF-A0A8T5J7V4-F1
#
_entry.id   AF-A0A8T5J7V4-F1
#
_cell.length_a   1.000
_cell.length_b   1.000
_cell.length_c   1.000
_cell.angle_alpha   90.00
_cell.angle_beta   90.00
_cell.angle_gamma   90.00
#
_symmetry.space_group_name_H-M   'P 1'
#
loop_
_entity.id
_entity.type
_entity.pdbx_description
1 polymer ?
#
loop_
_entity_poly.entity_id
_entity_poly.type
_entity_poly.pdbx_seq_one_letter_code
_entity_poly.pdbx_strand_id
1 'polypeptide(L)'
;MTVSHNQMAYVAIVSTLIFGSLFVGATGFFQTSETAGDFDAAAEDDIIGDGSNTGQSMDTDNDGLPDAIEAQYGTDPLDNDTDSDGMEDGWEVENGLNPLDNGESDDADNDPSEANSEDAEEQDEDDSWPDPDDGPKGDPDRDGLINSIEVIEGTNPRLADTDGDGLNDKWEVTHKQEVSHPLGNYTLFDPLSPNWDCVELDAAMTQSLKDHFNGKNGVASWESLSNGAGQHSCDQVLDSDEDTLFNFEEEDYGTDPTEADSDGDMLNDSHEVSNSTISVMRATGQNCGLNLITPIIRDAPFAQEVMDNGLAWFKEDMDGDGLLNGPSDWDTDGDGMPDGFEFCFTYIQEHPYSGTSVASSQLLDPANSSDGYGDWDEDGMNNIEEYQVAIAFGDDKFTSPWHADTDEDGMPDGWEATNGLDPRDGSNGDIDSDRDGYDADKNGLVTFSTLENAALVVAIDVELDDWVSVNETVARARITLSGGNQQVIPLVAPVEGYVYSINVEVGDTIESRLDVWLEIVELDEMFTNLMEYNARDSDGDGIIDGRSTDPLNPDTDGDGLKDGIEVIGWEILVVNRGVQNVRVTSDPGLWDTDEDGLSDYKEFNDVCETGSNASNADTDGDGLGDQAEALNGFSWYGEDYFTSPCMYDTDNDGLE
;
A
#
# COMPACT_ATOMS: atom_id res chain seq x y z
N MET A 1 30.41 27.39 -27.96
CA MET A 1 30.84 26.35 -28.92
C MET A 1 29.57 25.69 -29.44
N THR A 2 29.34 25.66 -30.75
CA THR A 2 28.15 25.03 -31.32
C THR A 2 28.36 23.53 -31.36
N VAL A 3 27.69 22.81 -30.47
CA VAL A 3 27.68 21.34 -30.41
C VAL A 3 26.83 20.83 -31.57
N SER A 4 27.29 19.80 -32.29
CA SER A 4 26.52 19.24 -33.41
C SER A 4 25.35 18.38 -32.89
N HIS A 5 24.30 18.21 -33.71
CA HIS A 5 23.09 17.48 -33.33
C HIS A 5 23.39 16.06 -32.79
N ASN A 6 24.39 15.38 -33.38
CA ASN A 6 24.80 14.04 -32.94
C ASN A 6 25.54 14.06 -31.58
N GLN A 7 26.19 15.17 -31.23
CA GLN A 7 26.83 15.32 -29.93
C GLN A 7 25.81 15.67 -28.84
N MET A 8 24.71 16.35 -29.17
CA MET A 8 23.59 16.57 -28.25
C MET A 8 22.85 15.26 -27.96
N ALA A 9 22.61 14.43 -28.98
CA ALA A 9 21.99 13.12 -28.80
C ALA A 9 22.82 12.19 -27.91
N TYR A 10 24.16 12.21 -28.05
CA TYR A 10 25.04 11.40 -27.21
C TYR A 10 25.06 11.87 -25.75
N VAL A 11 24.98 13.18 -25.51
CA VAL A 11 24.88 13.73 -24.15
C VAL A 11 23.53 13.41 -23.52
N ALA A 12 22.43 13.44 -24.29
CA ALA A 12 21.11 13.07 -23.81
C ALA A 12 21.03 11.59 -23.40
N ILE A 13 21.52 10.68 -24.25
CA ILE A 13 21.52 9.23 -23.96
C ILE A 13 22.40 8.88 -22.76
N VAL A 14 23.57 9.52 -22.63
CA VAL A 14 24.45 9.28 -21.47
C VAL A 14 23.84 9.88 -20.20
N SER A 15 23.13 11.00 -20.29
CA SER A 15 22.42 11.58 -19.15
C SER A 15 21.29 10.66 -18.69
N THR A 16 20.46 10.14 -19.59
CA THR A 16 19.36 9.23 -19.21
C THR A 16 19.86 7.91 -18.63
N LEU A 17 20.97 7.36 -19.13
CA LEU A 17 21.57 6.15 -18.54
C LEU A 17 22.17 6.38 -17.14
N ILE A 18 22.72 7.58 -16.88
CA ILE A 18 23.26 7.93 -15.56
C ILE A 18 22.13 8.20 -14.56
N PHE A 19 21.08 8.92 -14.97
CA PHE A 19 19.93 9.17 -14.09
C PHE A 19 19.12 7.88 -13.85
N GLY A 20 18.91 7.04 -14.86
CA GLY A 20 18.22 5.76 -14.69
C GLY A 20 18.98 4.76 -13.80
N SER A 21 20.31 4.77 -13.80
CA SER A 21 21.10 3.91 -12.90
C SER A 21 21.25 4.45 -11.48
N LEU A 22 21.06 5.76 -11.27
CA LEU A 22 20.98 6.37 -9.94
C LEU A 22 19.61 6.16 -9.29
N PHE A 23 18.53 6.13 -10.10
CA PHE A 23 17.17 5.93 -9.61
C PHE A 23 16.93 4.47 -9.16
N VAL A 24 17.32 3.49 -9.97
CA VAL A 24 17.23 2.05 -9.62
C VAL A 24 18.15 1.67 -8.44
N GLY A 25 19.23 2.45 -8.22
CA GLY A 25 20.17 2.20 -7.12
C GLY A 25 19.72 2.77 -5.76
N ALA A 26 18.84 3.77 -5.75
CA ALA A 26 18.34 4.39 -4.53
C ALA A 26 17.07 3.69 -4.02
N THR A 27 16.17 3.27 -4.91
CA THR A 27 14.95 2.53 -4.54
C THR A 27 15.24 1.07 -4.17
N GLY A 28 16.24 0.44 -4.79
CA GLY A 28 16.64 -0.94 -4.47
C GLY A 28 17.34 -1.14 -3.13
N PHE A 29 17.72 -0.06 -2.41
CA PHE A 29 18.32 -0.17 -1.08
C PHE A 29 17.29 -0.03 0.06
N PHE A 30 16.14 0.60 -0.20
CA PHE A 30 15.06 0.76 0.79
C PHE A 30 14.03 -0.38 0.77
N GLN A 31 14.00 -1.23 -0.28
CA GLN A 31 13.14 -2.43 -0.34
C GLN A 31 13.76 -3.71 0.25
N THR A 32 14.91 -3.64 0.96
CA THR A 32 15.49 -4.84 1.61
C THR A 32 15.85 -4.65 3.08
N SER A 33 15.26 -3.67 3.78
CA SER A 33 15.25 -3.73 5.24
C SER A 33 14.26 -4.78 5.69
N GLU A 34 14.77 -5.97 5.97
CA GLU A 34 14.14 -6.99 6.81
C GLU A 34 13.46 -6.30 8.01
N THR A 35 12.12 -6.21 8.04
CA THR A 35 11.19 -6.34 9.17
C THR A 35 9.86 -5.61 8.88
N ALA A 36 9.00 -6.16 8.00
CA ALA A 36 7.54 -5.99 8.02
C ALA A 36 6.94 -6.81 6.87
N GLY A 37 5.94 -7.65 7.16
CA GLY A 37 5.06 -8.25 6.15
C GLY A 37 5.66 -9.40 5.36
N ASP A 38 5.30 -10.61 5.75
CA ASP A 38 5.39 -11.81 4.91
C ASP A 38 4.36 -11.65 3.79
N PHE A 39 4.78 -11.20 2.61
CA PHE A 39 3.91 -11.13 1.44
C PHE A 39 4.05 -12.45 0.68
N ASP A 40 3.06 -13.33 0.84
CA ASP A 40 2.79 -14.39 -0.14
C ASP A 40 2.46 -13.71 -1.46
N ALA A 41 3.15 -14.10 -2.54
CA ALA A 41 2.72 -13.75 -3.88
C ALA A 41 1.30 -14.30 -4.10
N ALA A 42 0.46 -13.54 -4.78
CA ALA A 42 -0.91 -13.90 -5.12
C ALA A 42 -0.94 -15.35 -5.61
N ALA A 43 -1.72 -16.14 -4.87
CA ALA A 43 -1.92 -17.54 -5.10
C ALA A 43 -2.66 -17.72 -6.43
N GLU A 44 -2.10 -18.53 -7.32
CA GLU A 44 -2.97 -19.48 -8.02
C GLU A 44 -3.70 -20.24 -6.90
N ASP A 45 -5.03 -20.20 -6.88
CA ASP A 45 -5.82 -20.87 -5.86
C ASP A 45 -5.62 -22.39 -6.02
N ASP A 46 -4.57 -22.87 -5.36
CA ASP A 46 -4.12 -24.25 -5.33
C ASP A 46 -5.19 -25.05 -4.57
N ILE A 47 -6.06 -25.74 -5.32
CA ILE A 47 -6.93 -26.80 -4.79
C ILE A 47 -6.09 -28.03 -4.34
N ILE A 48 -4.88 -27.82 -3.85
CA ILE A 48 -4.07 -28.77 -3.09
C ILE A 48 -3.80 -28.15 -1.73
N GLY A 49 -4.71 -28.44 -0.79
CA GLY A 49 -4.52 -28.08 0.61
C GLY A 49 -3.13 -28.44 1.13
N ASP A 50 -2.47 -27.44 1.70
CA ASP A 50 -1.31 -27.44 2.59
C ASP A 50 -0.66 -28.82 2.82
N GLY A 51 0.45 -29.06 2.12
CA GLY A 51 1.33 -30.16 2.44
C GLY A 51 2.27 -30.69 1.36
N SER A 52 2.80 -29.87 0.45
CA SER A 52 4.00 -30.26 -0.30
C SER A 52 4.83 -29.06 -0.74
N ASN A 53 5.71 -28.64 0.16
CA ASN A 53 7.00 -27.99 -0.13
C ASN A 53 7.48 -28.33 -1.56
N THR A 54 7.31 -27.40 -2.52
CA THR A 54 7.90 -27.46 -3.85
C THR A 54 9.41 -27.31 -3.69
N GLY A 55 10.05 -28.40 -3.28
CA GLY A 55 11.49 -28.54 -3.38
C GLY A 55 11.85 -28.27 -4.83
N GLN A 56 12.79 -27.34 -5.04
CA GLN A 56 13.52 -27.20 -6.29
C GLN A 56 13.64 -28.56 -6.96
N SER A 57 13.02 -28.70 -8.13
CA SER A 57 13.01 -29.94 -8.87
C SER A 57 14.46 -30.34 -9.10
N MET A 58 14.91 -31.35 -8.35
CA MET A 58 16.27 -31.85 -8.42
C MET A 58 16.46 -32.35 -9.86
N ASP A 59 17.44 -31.79 -10.56
CA ASP A 59 17.87 -32.20 -11.90
C ASP A 59 19.30 -32.73 -11.69
N THR A 60 19.40 -34.04 -11.56
CA THR A 60 20.58 -34.70 -11.01
C THR A 60 21.71 -34.82 -12.05
N ASP A 61 21.41 -34.88 -13.34
CA ASP A 61 22.38 -34.92 -14.44
C ASP A 61 22.51 -33.60 -15.22
N ASN A 62 21.65 -32.61 -14.95
CA ASN A 62 21.68 -31.23 -15.45
C ASN A 62 21.49 -31.14 -16.98
N ASP A 63 20.60 -31.96 -17.52
CA ASP A 63 20.28 -32.00 -18.94
C ASP A 63 19.07 -31.08 -19.31
N GLY A 64 18.44 -30.48 -18.30
CA GLY A 64 17.28 -29.60 -18.45
C GLY A 64 15.94 -30.26 -18.18
N LEU A 65 15.90 -31.57 -17.87
CA LEU A 65 14.72 -32.33 -17.47
C LEU A 65 14.81 -32.69 -15.98
N PRO A 66 13.89 -32.25 -15.11
CA PRO A 66 14.02 -32.56 -13.69
C PRO A 66 13.72 -34.04 -13.34
N ASP A 67 14.38 -34.61 -12.33
CA ASP A 67 14.27 -36.03 -11.91
C ASP A 67 12.83 -36.53 -11.76
N ALA A 68 11.91 -35.65 -11.30
CA ALA A 68 10.50 -35.96 -11.11
C ALA A 68 9.75 -36.14 -12.45
N ILE A 69 10.16 -35.39 -13.46
CA ILE A 69 9.65 -35.41 -14.83
C ILE A 69 10.32 -36.54 -15.62
N GLU A 70 11.61 -36.79 -15.41
CA GLU A 70 12.32 -37.93 -15.97
C GLU A 70 11.72 -39.28 -15.53
N ALA A 71 11.34 -39.39 -14.26
CA ALA A 71 10.61 -40.55 -13.77
C ALA A 71 9.23 -40.76 -14.44
N GLN A 72 8.62 -39.70 -14.98
CA GLN A 72 7.36 -39.72 -15.72
C GLN A 72 7.57 -40.12 -17.19
N TYR A 73 8.66 -39.66 -17.83
CA TYR A 73 9.01 -39.97 -19.21
C TYR A 73 9.81 -41.28 -19.38
N GLY A 74 10.33 -41.84 -18.29
CA GLY A 74 11.04 -43.12 -18.29
C GLY A 74 12.52 -43.03 -18.65
N THR A 75 13.08 -41.81 -18.65
CA THR A 75 14.52 -41.52 -18.77
C THR A 75 15.24 -41.80 -17.44
N ASP A 76 16.57 -41.97 -17.47
CA ASP A 76 17.37 -42.24 -16.26
C ASP A 76 17.83 -40.91 -15.64
N PRO A 77 17.39 -40.53 -14.43
CA PRO A 77 17.76 -39.25 -13.78
C PRO A 77 19.24 -39.04 -13.46
N LEU A 78 20.11 -39.91 -13.95
CA LEU A 78 21.54 -39.88 -13.75
C LEU A 78 22.29 -39.89 -15.09
N ASP A 79 21.57 -39.92 -16.21
CA ASP A 79 22.10 -40.05 -17.56
C ASP A 79 21.43 -39.04 -18.49
N ASN A 80 22.18 -37.99 -18.84
CA ASN A 80 21.70 -36.84 -19.61
C ASN A 80 21.34 -37.13 -21.08
N ASP A 81 21.43 -38.39 -21.52
CA ASP A 81 21.24 -38.91 -22.89
C ASP A 81 20.93 -40.41 -22.75
N THR A 82 19.70 -40.73 -22.34
CA THR A 82 19.31 -42.07 -21.87
C THR A 82 19.45 -43.14 -22.96
N ASP A 83 19.20 -42.77 -24.22
CA ASP A 83 19.30 -43.69 -25.36
C ASP A 83 20.68 -43.67 -26.06
N SER A 84 21.56 -42.76 -25.63
CA SER A 84 22.93 -42.60 -26.08
C SER A 84 23.08 -42.28 -27.57
N ASP A 85 22.15 -41.53 -28.14
CA ASP A 85 22.15 -41.10 -29.54
C ASP A 85 22.91 -39.77 -29.77
N GLY A 86 23.20 -39.06 -28.67
CA GLY A 86 23.95 -37.81 -28.64
C GLY A 86 23.09 -36.55 -28.56
N MET A 87 21.79 -36.67 -28.33
CA MET A 87 20.88 -35.60 -27.91
C MET A 87 20.61 -35.72 -26.40
N GLU A 88 20.35 -34.58 -25.73
CA GLU A 88 20.06 -34.59 -24.29
C GLU A 88 18.56 -34.79 -24.06
N ASP A 89 18.16 -35.58 -23.06
CA ASP A 89 16.76 -35.97 -22.88
C ASP A 89 15.85 -34.73 -22.71
N GLY A 90 16.30 -33.75 -21.92
CA GLY A 90 15.64 -32.45 -21.77
C GLY A 90 15.50 -31.65 -23.07
N TRP A 91 16.50 -31.70 -23.95
CA TRP A 91 16.44 -31.04 -25.25
C TRP A 91 15.45 -31.73 -26.20
N GLU A 92 15.40 -33.05 -26.16
CA GLU A 92 14.46 -33.84 -26.95
C GLU A 92 13.02 -33.61 -26.53
N VAL A 93 12.75 -33.56 -25.22
CA VAL A 93 11.43 -33.23 -24.68
C VAL A 93 11.00 -31.81 -25.09
N GLU A 94 11.89 -30.82 -24.99
CA GLU A 94 11.60 -29.43 -25.41
C GLU A 94 11.28 -29.34 -26.92
N ASN A 95 11.84 -30.24 -27.74
CA ASN A 95 11.66 -30.25 -29.19
C ASN A 95 10.67 -31.32 -29.69
N GLY A 96 9.97 -32.02 -28.78
CA GLY A 96 8.96 -33.03 -29.10
C GLY A 96 9.53 -34.30 -29.76
N LEU A 97 10.77 -34.65 -29.44
CA LEU A 97 11.45 -35.90 -29.82
C LEU A 97 11.36 -36.93 -28.67
N ASN A 98 11.71 -38.19 -28.94
CA ASN A 98 11.60 -39.28 -27.98
C ASN A 98 12.98 -39.59 -27.37
N PRO A 99 13.24 -39.24 -26.10
CA PRO A 99 14.53 -39.45 -25.41
C PRO A 99 14.89 -40.92 -25.11
N LEU A 100 14.07 -41.88 -25.56
CA LEU A 100 14.34 -43.32 -25.44
C LEU A 100 14.55 -43.99 -26.81
N ASP A 101 14.51 -43.25 -27.90
CA ASP A 101 14.65 -43.74 -29.27
C ASP A 101 15.92 -43.26 -29.95
N ASN A 102 16.95 -44.11 -29.93
CA ASN A 102 18.25 -43.83 -30.54
C ASN A 102 18.27 -43.78 -32.08
N GLY A 103 17.09 -43.76 -32.74
CA GLY A 103 16.94 -43.60 -34.18
C GLY A 103 17.48 -44.75 -35.03
N GLU A 104 17.88 -45.87 -34.43
CA GLU A 104 18.28 -47.07 -35.15
C GLU A 104 17.03 -47.89 -35.52
N SER A 105 16.58 -47.76 -36.77
CA SER A 105 15.55 -48.66 -37.30
C SER A 105 16.03 -50.11 -37.18
N ASP A 106 15.30 -50.93 -36.42
CA ASP A 106 15.61 -52.34 -36.21
C ASP A 106 15.91 -53.05 -37.54
N ASP A 107 17.01 -53.80 -37.52
CA ASP A 107 17.74 -54.30 -38.68
C ASP A 107 16.88 -54.95 -39.79
N ALA A 108 17.22 -54.53 -41.01
CA ALA A 108 16.79 -55.10 -42.27
C ALA A 108 17.15 -56.60 -42.39
N ASP A 109 16.22 -57.50 -42.08
CA ASP A 109 16.36 -58.92 -42.43
C ASP A 109 15.04 -59.63 -42.79
N ASN A 110 14.04 -58.90 -43.31
CA ASN A 110 12.91 -59.50 -44.03
C ASN A 110 12.96 -59.19 -45.53
N ASP A 111 13.44 -60.18 -46.29
CA ASP A 111 13.41 -60.26 -47.75
C ASP A 111 11.98 -60.02 -48.29
N PRO A 112 11.75 -58.99 -49.13
CA PRO A 112 10.42 -58.65 -49.65
C PRO A 112 9.89 -59.63 -50.71
N SER A 113 10.50 -60.81 -50.89
CA SER A 113 10.07 -61.82 -51.85
C SER A 113 9.17 -62.94 -51.30
N GLU A 114 8.85 -62.94 -50.00
CA GLU A 114 7.87 -63.86 -49.38
C GLU A 114 6.62 -63.11 -48.89
N ALA A 115 6.10 -62.18 -49.69
CA ALA A 115 4.76 -61.63 -49.50
C ALA A 115 3.70 -62.70 -49.86
N ASN A 116 3.48 -63.64 -48.95
CA ASN A 116 2.29 -64.47 -48.95
C ASN A 116 1.14 -63.62 -48.39
N SER A 117 0.30 -63.12 -49.28
CA SER A 117 -0.99 -62.52 -48.95
C SER A 117 -1.88 -63.55 -48.27
N GLU A 118 -2.11 -63.44 -46.96
CA GLU A 118 -3.26 -63.95 -46.19
C GLU A 118 -2.90 -63.98 -44.69
N ASP A 119 -2.81 -62.80 -44.06
CA ASP A 119 -3.15 -62.49 -42.64
C ASP A 119 -2.51 -61.14 -42.28
N ALA A 120 -3.26 -60.06 -42.47
CA ALA A 120 -2.98 -58.78 -41.83
C ALA A 120 -4.17 -58.50 -40.90
N GLU A 121 -4.16 -59.18 -39.74
CA GLU A 121 -4.86 -58.73 -38.55
C GLU A 121 -3.86 -57.90 -37.74
N GLU A 122 -4.23 -56.63 -37.53
CA GLU A 122 -3.85 -55.73 -36.43
C GLU A 122 -2.43 -55.85 -35.83
N GLN A 123 -1.58 -54.90 -36.21
CA GLN A 123 -0.85 -54.13 -35.22
C GLN A 123 -1.12 -52.66 -35.53
N ASP A 124 -1.91 -52.02 -34.68
CA ASP A 124 -1.91 -50.58 -34.54
C ASP A 124 -0.45 -50.16 -34.30
N GLU A 125 0.08 -49.31 -35.17
CA GLU A 125 1.33 -48.58 -34.93
C GLU A 125 1.01 -47.54 -33.85
N ASP A 126 0.90 -47.98 -32.60
CA ASP A 126 0.68 -47.17 -31.40
C ASP A 126 2.04 -46.69 -30.83
N ASP A 127 2.91 -46.20 -31.72
CA ASP A 127 4.20 -45.58 -31.38
C ASP A 127 4.09 -44.05 -31.51
N SER A 128 3.03 -43.48 -30.93
CA SER A 128 2.98 -42.05 -30.62
C SER A 128 2.97 -41.90 -29.11
N TRP A 129 4.07 -41.37 -28.60
CA TRP A 129 4.26 -40.86 -27.24
C TRP A 129 2.96 -40.22 -26.70
N PRO A 130 2.53 -40.53 -25.46
CA PRO A 130 1.30 -39.98 -24.89
C PRO A 130 1.39 -38.45 -24.82
N ASP A 131 0.35 -37.78 -25.33
CA ASP A 131 0.22 -36.33 -25.32
C ASP A 131 0.38 -35.79 -23.89
N PRO A 132 1.29 -34.84 -23.61
CA PRO A 132 1.41 -34.19 -22.31
C PRO A 132 0.08 -33.64 -21.79
N ASP A 133 -0.82 -33.22 -22.69
CA ASP A 133 -2.15 -32.71 -22.36
C ASP A 133 -3.08 -33.83 -21.81
N ASP A 134 -2.81 -35.11 -22.12
CA ASP A 134 -3.58 -36.27 -21.62
C ASP A 134 -3.13 -36.75 -20.22
N GLY A 135 -2.13 -36.10 -19.61
CA GLY A 135 -1.66 -36.41 -18.25
C GLY A 135 -2.62 -35.94 -17.15
N PRO A 136 -2.48 -36.36 -15.88
CA PRO A 136 -3.36 -35.94 -14.79
C PRO A 136 -3.43 -34.42 -14.53
N LYS A 137 -2.41 -33.68 -14.97
CA LYS A 137 -2.33 -32.21 -14.89
C LYS A 137 -2.55 -31.53 -16.24
N GLY A 138 -2.77 -32.30 -17.30
CA GLY A 138 -3.07 -31.75 -18.60
C GLY A 138 -4.54 -31.32 -18.70
N ASP A 139 -4.80 -30.52 -19.72
CA ASP A 139 -6.08 -29.89 -20.05
C ASP A 139 -6.29 -30.01 -21.57
N PRO A 140 -6.78 -31.18 -22.07
CA PRO A 140 -6.84 -31.47 -23.49
C PRO A 140 -7.84 -30.63 -24.29
N ASP A 141 -8.89 -30.09 -23.67
CA ASP A 141 -9.92 -29.26 -24.29
C ASP A 141 -9.78 -27.77 -23.99
N ARG A 142 -8.87 -27.40 -23.07
CA ARG A 142 -8.42 -26.03 -22.80
C ARG A 142 -9.51 -25.14 -22.24
N ASP A 143 -10.36 -25.70 -21.40
CA ASP A 143 -11.30 -24.93 -20.58
C ASP A 143 -10.70 -24.50 -19.24
N GLY A 144 -9.48 -24.96 -18.94
CA GLY A 144 -8.74 -24.68 -17.71
C GLY A 144 -9.08 -25.61 -16.54
N LEU A 145 -9.88 -26.67 -16.75
CA LEU A 145 -10.13 -27.72 -15.78
C LEU A 145 -9.22 -28.91 -16.04
N ILE A 146 -8.24 -29.14 -15.14
CA ILE A 146 -7.29 -30.24 -15.33
C ILE A 146 -7.95 -31.62 -15.19
N ASN A 147 -7.44 -32.61 -15.95
CA ASN A 147 -7.92 -34.00 -15.98
C ASN A 147 -8.15 -34.64 -14.59
N SER A 148 -7.31 -34.32 -13.61
CA SER A 148 -7.45 -34.87 -12.25
C SER A 148 -8.68 -34.35 -11.50
N ILE A 149 -9.10 -33.11 -11.76
CA ILE A 149 -10.31 -32.50 -11.19
C ILE A 149 -11.53 -32.95 -11.96
N GLU A 150 -11.45 -33.00 -13.29
CA GLU A 150 -12.54 -33.50 -14.13
C GLU A 150 -12.98 -34.92 -13.78
N VAL A 151 -12.02 -35.80 -13.45
CA VAL A 151 -12.34 -37.16 -12.98
C VAL A 151 -13.09 -37.16 -11.63
N ILE A 152 -12.86 -36.15 -10.79
CA ILE A 152 -13.53 -35.98 -9.50
C ILE A 152 -14.96 -35.43 -9.71
N GLU A 153 -15.09 -34.40 -10.54
CA GLU A 153 -16.38 -33.76 -10.85
C GLU A 153 -17.23 -34.60 -11.81
N GLY A 154 -16.62 -35.53 -12.54
CA GLY A 154 -17.28 -36.45 -13.45
C GLY A 154 -17.48 -35.91 -14.86
N THR A 155 -16.80 -34.80 -15.19
CA THR A 155 -16.80 -34.15 -16.50
C THR A 155 -15.93 -34.92 -17.50
N ASN A 156 -15.92 -34.48 -18.76
CA ASN A 156 -15.24 -35.16 -19.84
C ASN A 156 -14.01 -34.38 -20.31
N PRO A 157 -12.79 -34.92 -20.11
CA PRO A 157 -11.49 -34.31 -20.45
C PRO A 157 -11.18 -33.88 -21.88
N ARG A 158 -12.16 -33.93 -22.76
CA ARG A 158 -12.00 -33.58 -24.18
C ARG A 158 -13.16 -32.74 -24.68
N LEU A 159 -14.05 -32.33 -23.79
CA LEU A 159 -15.16 -31.44 -24.05
C LEU A 159 -15.17 -30.37 -22.96
N ALA A 160 -14.78 -29.16 -23.35
CA ALA A 160 -14.85 -27.97 -22.51
C ALA A 160 -16.23 -27.74 -21.88
N ASP A 161 -17.30 -28.23 -22.51
CA ASP A 161 -18.69 -28.17 -22.03
C ASP A 161 -19.25 -29.60 -22.08
N THR A 162 -19.27 -30.27 -20.93
CA THR A 162 -19.62 -31.69 -20.85
C THR A 162 -21.11 -31.95 -21.07
N ASP A 163 -21.96 -31.09 -20.54
CA ASP A 163 -23.41 -31.30 -20.58
C ASP A 163 -24.13 -30.57 -21.74
N GLY A 164 -23.37 -29.77 -22.47
CA GLY A 164 -23.66 -29.17 -23.75
C GLY A 164 -24.55 -27.94 -23.65
N ASP A 165 -24.56 -27.26 -22.51
CA ASP A 165 -25.45 -26.15 -22.21
C ASP A 165 -24.93 -24.78 -22.68
N GLY A 166 -23.63 -24.71 -23.01
CA GLY A 166 -22.95 -23.55 -23.54
C GLY A 166 -21.96 -22.89 -22.60
N LEU A 167 -21.90 -23.31 -21.33
CA LEU A 167 -20.89 -22.91 -20.35
C LEU A 167 -19.80 -23.97 -20.23
N ASN A 168 -18.58 -23.56 -19.87
CA ASN A 168 -17.48 -24.49 -19.68
C ASN A 168 -17.45 -25.14 -18.28
N ASP A 169 -16.88 -26.35 -18.21
CA ASP A 169 -16.90 -27.18 -17.02
C ASP A 169 -16.13 -26.52 -15.85
N LYS A 170 -14.99 -25.85 -16.12
CA LYS A 170 -14.22 -25.13 -15.10
C LYS A 170 -15.08 -24.06 -14.41
N TRP A 171 -15.72 -23.21 -15.19
CA TRP A 171 -16.47 -22.05 -14.71
C TRP A 171 -17.68 -22.52 -13.91
N GLU A 172 -18.36 -23.59 -14.35
CA GLU A 172 -19.48 -24.14 -13.59
C GLU A 172 -19.06 -24.78 -12.26
N VAL A 173 -17.94 -25.50 -12.24
CA VAL A 173 -17.41 -26.09 -10.99
C VAL A 173 -17.12 -25.02 -9.95
N THR A 174 -16.59 -23.87 -10.37
CA THR A 174 -16.26 -22.74 -9.48
C THR A 174 -17.50 -22.08 -8.89
N HIS A 175 -18.54 -21.83 -9.69
CA HIS A 175 -19.68 -20.99 -9.29
C HIS A 175 -20.94 -21.78 -8.86
N LYS A 176 -20.87 -23.11 -8.78
CA LYS A 176 -21.96 -24.02 -8.41
C LYS A 176 -22.85 -23.53 -7.25
N GLN A 177 -24.15 -23.31 -7.53
CA GLN A 177 -25.10 -22.74 -6.58
C GLN A 177 -26.40 -23.54 -6.44
N GLU A 178 -26.88 -23.78 -5.21
CA GLU A 178 -28.19 -24.43 -4.99
C GLU A 178 -29.36 -23.42 -4.97
N VAL A 179 -30.27 -23.53 -5.93
CA VAL A 179 -31.46 -22.67 -6.03
C VAL A 179 -32.72 -23.39 -5.53
N SER A 180 -33.45 -22.71 -4.65
CA SER A 180 -34.70 -23.22 -4.07
C SER A 180 -35.94 -22.65 -4.76
N HIS A 181 -36.46 -23.36 -5.75
CA HIS A 181 -37.67 -22.95 -6.48
C HIS A 181 -38.94 -23.70 -6.02
N PRO A 182 -40.15 -23.08 -6.06
CA PRO A 182 -41.40 -23.72 -5.61
C PRO A 182 -41.80 -25.01 -6.33
N LEU A 183 -41.23 -25.30 -7.51
CA LEU A 183 -41.48 -26.53 -8.26
C LEU A 183 -40.47 -27.65 -7.95
N GLY A 184 -39.43 -27.36 -7.18
CA GLY A 184 -38.33 -28.25 -6.83
C GLY A 184 -37.02 -27.47 -6.75
N ASN A 185 -36.11 -27.89 -5.87
CA ASN A 185 -34.76 -27.34 -5.83
C ASN A 185 -33.97 -27.94 -7.00
N TYR A 186 -33.14 -27.10 -7.62
CA TYR A 186 -32.19 -27.48 -8.65
C TYR A 186 -30.87 -26.75 -8.39
N THR A 187 -29.79 -27.26 -8.95
CA THR A 187 -28.45 -26.68 -8.81
C THR A 187 -28.14 -25.94 -10.09
N LEU A 188 -27.82 -24.65 -9.98
CA LEU A 188 -27.25 -23.87 -11.08
C LEU A 188 -25.75 -24.17 -11.18
N PHE A 189 -25.23 -24.12 -12.41
CA PHE A 189 -23.82 -24.32 -12.72
C PHE A 189 -23.33 -25.70 -12.25
N ASP A 190 -24.06 -26.74 -12.66
CA ASP A 190 -23.66 -28.13 -12.42
C ASP A 190 -23.21 -28.71 -13.76
N PRO A 191 -21.91 -29.00 -13.97
CA PRO A 191 -21.35 -29.34 -15.28
C PRO A 191 -21.81 -30.69 -15.86
N LEU A 192 -22.73 -31.35 -15.16
CA LEU A 192 -23.38 -32.59 -15.57
C LEU A 192 -24.89 -32.42 -15.82
N SER A 193 -25.43 -31.24 -15.55
CA SER A 193 -26.86 -30.94 -15.55
C SER A 193 -27.16 -29.60 -16.24
N PRO A 194 -27.54 -29.64 -17.54
CA PRO A 194 -27.56 -28.47 -18.42
C PRO A 194 -28.81 -27.59 -18.27
N ASN A 195 -29.51 -27.75 -17.15
CA ASN A 195 -30.84 -27.20 -16.79
C ASN A 195 -31.77 -26.72 -17.93
N TRP A 196 -31.90 -27.52 -19.00
CA TRP A 196 -32.70 -27.17 -20.17
C TRP A 196 -34.18 -26.97 -19.85
N ASP A 197 -34.81 -26.02 -20.56
CA ASP A 197 -36.21 -25.58 -20.37
C ASP A 197 -36.36 -24.75 -19.11
N CYS A 198 -35.57 -23.68 -19.04
CA CYS A 198 -35.45 -22.89 -17.83
C CYS A 198 -36.79 -22.46 -17.23
N VAL A 199 -37.01 -22.87 -15.99
CA VAL A 199 -38.31 -22.74 -15.29
C VAL A 199 -38.59 -21.32 -14.82
N GLU A 200 -37.56 -20.50 -14.66
CA GLU A 200 -37.65 -19.10 -14.22
C GLU A 200 -38.07 -18.15 -15.36
N LEU A 201 -37.93 -18.60 -16.61
CA LEU A 201 -38.24 -17.77 -17.77
C LEU A 201 -39.75 -17.55 -17.92
N ASP A 202 -40.18 -16.30 -17.73
CA ASP A 202 -41.50 -15.86 -18.10
C ASP A 202 -41.54 -15.23 -19.52
N ALA A 203 -42.75 -14.96 -20.01
CA ALA A 203 -42.93 -14.40 -21.36
C ALA A 203 -42.38 -12.97 -21.53
N ALA A 204 -42.22 -12.22 -20.44
CA ALA A 204 -41.63 -10.88 -20.47
C ALA A 204 -40.10 -10.96 -20.47
N MET A 205 -39.52 -11.77 -19.58
CA MET A 205 -38.08 -12.05 -19.51
C MET A 205 -37.54 -12.63 -20.82
N THR A 206 -38.24 -13.61 -21.40
CA THR A 206 -37.89 -14.15 -22.73
C THR A 206 -37.89 -13.08 -23.82
N GLN A 207 -38.75 -12.06 -23.73
CA GLN A 207 -38.76 -10.98 -24.72
C GLN A 207 -37.60 -10.01 -24.51
N SER A 208 -37.26 -9.69 -23.25
CA SER A 208 -36.09 -8.89 -22.91
C SER A 208 -34.80 -9.57 -23.38
N LEU A 209 -34.63 -10.86 -23.08
CA LEU A 209 -33.48 -11.67 -23.51
C LEU A 209 -33.35 -11.72 -25.04
N LYS A 210 -34.45 -11.79 -25.79
CA LYS A 210 -34.43 -11.72 -27.27
C LYS A 210 -34.00 -10.35 -27.81
N ASP A 211 -34.31 -9.29 -27.07
CA ASP A 211 -33.93 -7.94 -27.45
C ASP A 211 -32.44 -7.71 -27.14
N HIS A 212 -31.93 -8.29 -26.05
CA HIS A 212 -30.51 -8.36 -25.68
C HIS A 212 -29.68 -9.21 -26.64
N PHE A 213 -29.93 -10.53 -26.67
CA PHE A 213 -29.32 -11.52 -27.56
C PHE A 213 -29.88 -11.44 -28.99
N ASN A 214 -29.63 -10.32 -29.66
CA ASN A 214 -30.18 -10.03 -30.99
C ASN A 214 -29.25 -10.41 -32.15
N GLY A 215 -28.08 -10.99 -31.87
CA GLY A 215 -27.11 -11.44 -32.88
C GLY A 215 -26.38 -10.30 -33.59
N LYS A 216 -26.29 -9.11 -33.00
CA LYS A 216 -25.60 -7.94 -33.58
C LYS A 216 -24.51 -7.45 -32.65
N ASN A 217 -23.54 -6.74 -33.24
CA ASN A 217 -22.43 -6.09 -32.53
C ASN A 217 -21.58 -7.05 -31.67
N GLY A 218 -21.48 -8.32 -32.05
CA GLY A 218 -20.70 -9.32 -31.29
C GLY A 218 -21.55 -10.15 -30.33
N VAL A 219 -22.71 -9.64 -29.91
CA VAL A 219 -23.63 -10.35 -29.01
C VAL A 219 -24.23 -11.58 -29.71
N ALA A 220 -24.36 -12.68 -28.95
CA ALA A 220 -25.00 -13.90 -29.40
C ALA A 220 -26.47 -13.67 -29.82
N SER A 221 -27.00 -14.59 -30.63
CA SER A 221 -28.44 -14.58 -30.96
C SER A 221 -29.21 -15.47 -30.00
N TRP A 222 -30.44 -15.09 -29.65
CA TRP A 222 -31.30 -15.93 -28.82
C TRP A 222 -31.41 -17.35 -29.38
N GLU A 223 -31.55 -17.50 -30.70
CA GLU A 223 -31.60 -18.82 -31.32
C GLU A 223 -30.29 -19.63 -31.25
N SER A 224 -29.12 -18.98 -31.12
CA SER A 224 -27.84 -19.70 -30.95
C SER A 224 -27.65 -20.25 -29.55
N LEU A 225 -28.24 -19.62 -28.53
CA LEU A 225 -28.26 -20.06 -27.13
C LEU A 225 -29.30 -21.16 -26.85
N SER A 226 -29.68 -21.93 -27.88
CA SER A 226 -30.71 -22.96 -27.76
C SER A 226 -30.23 -24.31 -28.23
N ASN A 227 -30.66 -25.36 -27.54
CA ASN A 227 -30.39 -26.72 -28.00
C ASN A 227 -31.19 -27.06 -29.27
N GLY A 228 -30.97 -28.25 -29.83
CA GLY A 228 -31.68 -28.74 -31.02
C GLY A 228 -33.22 -28.85 -30.88
N ALA A 229 -33.77 -28.73 -29.66
CA ALA A 229 -35.20 -28.68 -29.39
C ALA A 229 -35.75 -27.25 -29.22
N GLY A 230 -34.89 -26.22 -29.27
CA GLY A 230 -35.25 -24.82 -29.06
C GLY A 230 -35.51 -24.47 -27.60
N GLN A 231 -34.90 -25.20 -26.66
CA GLN A 231 -34.92 -24.90 -25.22
C GLN A 231 -33.65 -24.14 -24.86
N HIS A 232 -33.70 -23.40 -23.74
CA HIS A 232 -32.59 -22.61 -23.19
C HIS A 232 -32.26 -23.15 -21.79
N SER A 233 -30.97 -23.24 -21.43
CA SER A 233 -30.53 -23.61 -20.08
C SER A 233 -30.85 -22.50 -19.10
N CYS A 234 -31.10 -22.83 -17.83
CA CYS A 234 -31.10 -21.80 -16.78
C CYS A 234 -29.69 -21.30 -16.47
N ASP A 235 -28.67 -22.14 -16.63
CA ASP A 235 -27.32 -21.79 -16.23
C ASP A 235 -26.78 -20.69 -17.17
N GLN A 236 -27.06 -20.75 -18.47
CA GLN A 236 -26.52 -19.77 -19.43
C GLN A 236 -27.30 -18.43 -19.54
N VAL A 237 -28.64 -18.41 -19.34
CA VAL A 237 -29.48 -17.24 -19.73
C VAL A 237 -30.00 -16.40 -18.56
N LEU A 238 -29.71 -16.81 -17.33
CA LEU A 238 -30.07 -16.03 -16.16
C LEU A 238 -29.01 -14.96 -15.89
N ASP A 239 -29.40 -13.97 -15.12
CA ASP A 239 -28.62 -12.87 -14.58
C ASP A 239 -28.76 -13.08 -13.07
N SER A 240 -27.75 -13.69 -12.47
CA SER A 240 -27.86 -14.38 -11.18
C SER A 240 -27.65 -13.44 -9.99
N ASP A 241 -26.95 -12.33 -10.22
CA ASP A 241 -26.61 -11.27 -9.28
C ASP A 241 -27.43 -9.97 -9.52
N GLU A 242 -28.22 -9.92 -10.60
CA GLU A 242 -29.10 -8.82 -11.01
C GLU A 242 -28.36 -7.55 -11.49
N ASP A 243 -27.15 -7.68 -12.02
CA ASP A 243 -26.32 -6.56 -12.48
C ASP A 243 -26.55 -6.17 -13.96
N THR A 244 -27.32 -6.98 -14.71
CA THR A 244 -27.64 -6.86 -16.15
C THR A 244 -26.65 -7.49 -17.14
N LEU A 245 -25.59 -8.11 -16.65
CA LEU A 245 -24.80 -9.10 -17.37
C LEU A 245 -25.45 -10.48 -17.15
N PHE A 246 -25.44 -11.33 -18.18
CA PHE A 246 -26.01 -12.67 -18.05
C PHE A 246 -24.88 -13.68 -17.90
N ASN A 247 -25.13 -14.79 -17.20
CA ASN A 247 -24.14 -15.83 -16.91
C ASN A 247 -23.27 -16.27 -18.11
N PHE A 248 -23.86 -16.37 -19.32
CA PHE A 248 -23.09 -16.68 -20.55
C PHE A 248 -22.12 -15.55 -20.98
N GLU A 249 -22.49 -14.30 -20.74
CA GLU A 249 -21.62 -13.15 -20.99
C GLU A 249 -20.57 -13.02 -19.89
N GLU A 250 -20.92 -13.33 -18.64
CA GLU A 250 -19.99 -13.33 -17.51
C GLU A 250 -18.85 -14.34 -17.71
N GLU A 251 -19.17 -15.57 -18.11
CA GLU A 251 -18.15 -16.56 -18.50
C GLU A 251 -17.25 -16.04 -19.65
N ASP A 252 -17.83 -15.36 -20.64
CA ASP A 252 -17.10 -14.84 -21.80
C ASP A 252 -16.16 -13.68 -21.44
N TYR A 253 -16.44 -12.99 -20.33
CA TYR A 253 -15.64 -11.90 -19.76
C TYR A 253 -14.79 -12.33 -18.55
N GLY A 254 -14.91 -13.58 -18.08
CA GLY A 254 -14.15 -14.09 -16.94
C GLY A 254 -14.65 -13.64 -15.57
N THR A 255 -15.89 -13.16 -15.47
CA THR A 255 -16.46 -12.59 -14.24
C THR A 255 -17.22 -13.64 -13.39
N ASP A 256 -17.44 -13.33 -12.12
CA ASP A 256 -18.20 -14.14 -11.15
C ASP A 256 -19.70 -13.85 -11.29
N PRO A 257 -20.53 -14.83 -11.68
CA PRO A 257 -21.98 -14.65 -11.87
C PRO A 257 -22.76 -14.38 -10.59
N THR A 258 -22.11 -14.38 -9.44
CA THR A 258 -22.74 -14.19 -8.14
C THR A 258 -22.41 -12.83 -7.51
N GLU A 259 -21.50 -12.07 -8.09
CA GLU A 259 -21.05 -10.77 -7.61
C GLU A 259 -21.03 -9.73 -8.73
N ALA A 260 -21.74 -8.62 -8.53
CA ALA A 260 -21.89 -7.57 -9.54
C ALA A 260 -20.65 -6.72 -9.81
N ASP A 261 -19.56 -6.99 -9.11
CA ASP A 261 -18.27 -6.29 -9.07
C ASP A 261 -17.25 -7.38 -8.75
N SER A 262 -16.86 -8.12 -9.79
CA SER A 262 -16.17 -9.41 -9.67
C SER A 262 -14.73 -9.29 -9.19
N ASP A 263 -14.04 -8.22 -9.59
CA ASP A 263 -12.65 -7.93 -9.26
C ASP A 263 -12.52 -6.97 -8.05
N GLY A 264 -13.63 -6.37 -7.61
CA GLY A 264 -13.73 -5.57 -6.40
C GLY A 264 -13.15 -4.17 -6.56
N ASP A 265 -12.97 -3.68 -7.79
CA ASP A 265 -12.30 -2.44 -8.13
C ASP A 265 -13.18 -1.18 -7.95
N MET A 266 -14.45 -1.36 -7.50
CA MET A 266 -15.51 -0.38 -7.30
C MET A 266 -16.38 -0.04 -8.52
N LEU A 267 -16.14 -0.69 -9.66
CA LEU A 267 -17.01 -0.69 -10.80
C LEU A 267 -17.94 -1.90 -10.75
N ASN A 268 -18.75 -2.07 -11.78
CA ASN A 268 -19.59 -3.24 -11.89
C ASN A 268 -19.27 -3.81 -13.27
N ASP A 269 -19.31 -5.13 -13.38
CA ASP A 269 -18.90 -5.81 -14.61
C ASP A 269 -19.70 -5.28 -15.82
N SER A 270 -21.01 -5.14 -15.66
CA SER A 270 -21.91 -4.54 -16.66
C SER A 270 -21.61 -3.07 -17.00
N HIS A 271 -21.02 -2.30 -16.08
CA HIS A 271 -20.61 -0.93 -16.32
C HIS A 271 -19.35 -0.85 -17.18
N GLU A 272 -18.41 -1.76 -17.00
CA GLU A 272 -17.13 -1.75 -17.70
C GLU A 272 -17.26 -2.20 -19.15
N VAL A 273 -18.08 -3.23 -19.41
CA VAL A 273 -18.34 -3.72 -20.77
C VAL A 273 -19.24 -2.80 -21.60
N SER A 274 -19.76 -1.72 -21.00
CA SER A 274 -20.67 -0.79 -21.65
C SER A 274 -19.96 0.11 -22.67
N ASN A 275 -20.59 0.31 -23.84
CA ASN A 275 -20.08 1.21 -24.89
C ASN A 275 -20.71 2.60 -24.89
N SER A 276 -21.40 2.97 -23.81
CA SER A 276 -22.20 4.18 -23.74
C SER A 276 -22.10 4.83 -22.36
N THR A 277 -23.19 5.41 -21.87
CA THR A 277 -23.21 6.03 -20.55
C THR A 277 -23.74 5.06 -19.50
N ILE A 278 -23.06 4.99 -18.36
CA ILE A 278 -23.42 4.23 -17.18
C ILE A 278 -23.99 5.12 -16.08
N SER A 279 -24.62 4.49 -15.10
CA SER A 279 -25.30 5.16 -13.99
C SER A 279 -24.67 4.72 -12.67
N VAL A 280 -23.69 5.47 -12.20
CA VAL A 280 -22.95 5.10 -10.98
C VAL A 280 -23.57 5.72 -9.72
N MET A 281 -23.48 4.97 -8.62
CA MET A 281 -23.97 5.35 -7.29
C MET A 281 -22.83 5.75 -6.34
N ARG A 282 -21.58 5.73 -6.79
CA ARG A 282 -20.44 6.32 -6.08
C ARG A 282 -20.11 7.69 -6.69
N ALA A 283 -19.60 8.60 -5.87
CA ALA A 283 -19.11 9.89 -6.31
C ALA A 283 -17.79 9.73 -7.08
N THR A 284 -17.53 10.67 -7.99
CA THR A 284 -16.31 10.78 -8.80
C THR A 284 -15.60 12.11 -8.47
N GLY A 285 -14.35 12.25 -8.90
CA GLY A 285 -13.47 13.40 -8.63
C GLY A 285 -13.10 13.51 -7.15
N GLN A 286 -13.06 14.73 -6.60
CA GLN A 286 -12.65 15.00 -5.21
C GLN A 286 -13.37 14.15 -4.14
N ASN A 287 -14.60 13.70 -4.43
CA ASN A 287 -15.40 12.93 -3.47
C ASN A 287 -15.40 11.44 -3.81
N CYS A 288 -14.40 10.95 -4.54
CA CYS A 288 -14.33 9.57 -5.00
C CYS A 288 -14.57 8.58 -3.85
N GLY A 289 -15.32 7.51 -4.14
CA GLY A 289 -15.66 6.46 -3.17
C GLY A 289 -16.86 6.78 -2.26
N LEU A 290 -17.33 8.03 -2.18
CA LEU A 290 -18.49 8.36 -1.36
C LEU A 290 -19.82 7.90 -1.99
N ASN A 291 -20.63 7.20 -1.21
CA ASN A 291 -21.96 6.74 -1.64
C ASN A 291 -22.92 7.90 -1.92
N LEU A 292 -23.53 7.91 -3.11
CA LEU A 292 -24.50 8.89 -3.56
C LEU A 292 -25.95 8.46 -3.27
N ILE A 293 -26.80 9.45 -3.02
CA ILE A 293 -28.26 9.23 -2.86
C ILE A 293 -28.97 9.26 -4.22
N THR A 294 -28.35 9.88 -5.23
CA THR A 294 -28.89 10.02 -6.58
C THR A 294 -27.81 9.62 -7.57
N PRO A 295 -28.10 8.71 -8.52
CA PRO A 295 -27.10 8.28 -9.48
C PRO A 295 -26.64 9.43 -10.36
N ILE A 296 -25.37 9.40 -10.73
CA ILE A 296 -24.77 10.29 -11.73
C ILE A 296 -24.57 9.51 -13.03
N ILE A 297 -24.68 10.22 -14.16
CA ILE A 297 -24.50 9.62 -15.49
C ILE A 297 -23.10 9.96 -15.96
N ARG A 298 -22.37 8.93 -16.37
CA ARG A 298 -20.96 8.96 -16.73
C ARG A 298 -20.74 8.13 -18.00
N ASP A 299 -19.72 8.46 -18.78
CA ASP A 299 -19.33 7.61 -19.93
C ASP A 299 -18.62 6.38 -19.37
N ALA A 300 -18.89 5.17 -19.86
CA ALA A 300 -18.24 3.96 -19.35
C ALA A 300 -16.71 4.04 -19.46
N PRO A 301 -15.95 3.43 -18.52
CA PRO A 301 -14.48 3.53 -18.45
C PRO A 301 -13.83 3.16 -19.79
N PHE A 302 -14.16 2.00 -20.32
CA PHE A 302 -13.57 1.47 -21.56
C PHE A 302 -14.38 1.81 -22.82
N ALA A 303 -15.31 2.78 -22.77
CA ALA A 303 -16.17 3.10 -23.91
C ALA A 303 -15.37 3.44 -25.18
N GLN A 304 -14.22 4.09 -25.03
CA GLN A 304 -13.35 4.47 -26.14
C GLN A 304 -12.66 3.23 -26.75
N GLU A 305 -12.17 2.31 -25.92
CA GLU A 305 -11.58 1.04 -26.36
C GLU A 305 -12.59 0.17 -27.11
N VAL A 306 -13.84 0.10 -26.63
CA VAL A 306 -14.90 -0.59 -27.35
C VAL A 306 -15.23 0.08 -28.69
N MET A 307 -15.10 1.40 -28.81
CA MET A 307 -15.31 2.09 -30.09
C MET A 307 -14.18 1.85 -31.09
N ASP A 308 -12.94 1.74 -30.64
CA ASP A 308 -11.76 1.62 -31.49
C ASP A 308 -11.43 0.15 -31.83
N ASN A 309 -11.56 -0.76 -30.87
CA ASN A 309 -11.18 -2.17 -30.97
C ASN A 309 -12.40 -3.14 -30.98
N GLY A 310 -13.54 -2.72 -30.41
CA GLY A 310 -14.75 -3.55 -30.28
C GLY A 310 -14.73 -4.45 -29.04
N LEU A 311 -15.81 -5.21 -28.81
CA LEU A 311 -15.95 -6.08 -27.63
C LEU A 311 -14.95 -7.24 -27.55
N ALA A 312 -14.15 -7.48 -28.60
CA ALA A 312 -13.12 -8.51 -28.55
C ALA A 312 -11.92 -8.10 -27.68
N TRP A 313 -11.80 -6.81 -27.36
CA TRP A 313 -10.71 -6.27 -26.54
C TRP A 313 -10.78 -6.73 -25.08
N PHE A 314 -11.97 -6.95 -24.53
CA PHE A 314 -12.18 -7.58 -23.21
C PHE A 314 -11.86 -9.09 -23.18
N LYS A 315 -11.30 -9.64 -24.26
CA LYS A 315 -10.79 -11.02 -24.33
C LYS A 315 -9.29 -11.05 -24.58
N GLU A 316 -8.69 -9.87 -24.58
CA GLU A 316 -7.26 -9.69 -24.59
C GLU A 316 -6.81 -9.52 -23.14
N ASP A 317 -5.51 -9.65 -22.96
CA ASP A 317 -4.80 -9.53 -21.69
C ASP A 317 -3.70 -8.50 -21.97
N MET A 318 -3.91 -7.26 -21.52
CA MET A 318 -3.10 -6.12 -21.90
C MET A 318 -1.75 -6.12 -21.18
N ASP A 319 -1.76 -6.42 -19.88
CA ASP A 319 -0.60 -6.33 -19.00
C ASP A 319 0.16 -7.66 -18.86
N GLY A 320 -0.48 -8.78 -19.22
CA GLY A 320 0.08 -10.12 -19.26
C GLY A 320 -0.04 -10.88 -17.94
N ASP A 321 -0.95 -10.50 -17.05
CA ASP A 321 -1.15 -11.13 -15.74
C ASP A 321 -2.03 -12.41 -15.80
N GLY A 322 -2.70 -12.64 -16.93
CA GLY A 322 -3.56 -13.80 -17.19
C GLY A 322 -5.04 -13.57 -16.94
N LEU A 323 -5.45 -12.37 -16.51
CA LEU A 323 -6.84 -11.92 -16.45
C LEU A 323 -7.25 -11.25 -17.77
N LEU A 324 -8.55 -11.08 -17.98
CA LEU A 324 -9.07 -10.43 -19.17
C LEU A 324 -9.37 -8.97 -18.86
N ASN A 325 -8.97 -8.08 -19.77
CA ASN A 325 -9.15 -6.63 -19.60
C ASN A 325 -10.57 -6.26 -19.15
N GLY A 326 -10.69 -5.23 -18.31
CA GLY A 326 -11.93 -4.70 -17.77
C GLY A 326 -12.45 -5.56 -16.62
N PRO A 327 -13.67 -6.09 -16.71
CA PRO A 327 -14.44 -6.51 -15.53
C PRO A 327 -13.90 -7.70 -14.73
N SER A 328 -12.90 -8.43 -15.24
CA SER A 328 -12.27 -9.54 -14.52
C SER A 328 -10.89 -9.20 -13.99
N ASP A 329 -10.39 -8.01 -14.33
CA ASP A 329 -9.05 -7.55 -14.09
C ASP A 329 -9.12 -6.17 -13.43
N TRP A 330 -8.85 -6.15 -12.13
CA TRP A 330 -8.96 -4.94 -11.32
C TRP A 330 -8.00 -3.82 -11.77
N ASP A 331 -6.93 -4.11 -12.52
CA ASP A 331 -5.88 -3.19 -12.97
C ASP A 331 -5.53 -3.49 -14.44
N THR A 332 -6.44 -3.13 -15.35
CA THR A 332 -6.41 -3.53 -16.76
C THR A 332 -5.10 -3.19 -17.47
N ASP A 333 -4.39 -2.13 -17.06
CA ASP A 333 -3.13 -1.72 -17.70
C ASP A 333 -1.85 -2.06 -16.90
N GLY A 334 -2.02 -2.64 -15.71
CA GLY A 334 -0.97 -3.19 -14.86
C GLY A 334 -0.05 -2.14 -14.25
N ASP A 335 -0.55 -0.92 -13.98
CA ASP A 335 0.24 0.15 -13.38
C ASP A 335 0.19 0.21 -11.85
N GLY A 336 -0.67 -0.62 -11.25
CA GLY A 336 -0.84 -0.80 -9.82
C GLY A 336 -1.97 0.03 -9.21
N MET A 337 -2.80 0.68 -10.04
CA MET A 337 -4.01 1.39 -9.63
C MET A 337 -5.26 0.64 -10.12
N PRO A 338 -6.34 0.54 -9.32
CA PRO A 338 -7.55 -0.09 -9.79
C PRO A 338 -8.28 0.74 -10.85
N ASP A 339 -8.89 0.08 -11.82
CA ASP A 339 -9.65 0.72 -12.90
C ASP A 339 -10.76 1.64 -12.35
N GLY A 340 -11.44 1.24 -11.28
CA GLY A 340 -12.45 2.04 -10.62
C GLY A 340 -11.91 3.26 -9.88
N PHE A 341 -10.68 3.21 -9.36
CA PHE A 341 -9.98 4.38 -8.82
C PHE A 341 -9.64 5.37 -9.94
N GLU A 342 -9.12 4.87 -11.05
CA GLU A 342 -8.78 5.71 -12.20
C GLU A 342 -10.01 6.33 -12.86
N PHE A 343 -11.06 5.53 -13.06
CA PHE A 343 -12.35 5.97 -13.54
C PHE A 343 -12.90 7.15 -12.72
N CYS A 344 -12.69 7.10 -11.41
CA CYS A 344 -13.07 8.16 -10.49
C CYS A 344 -12.45 9.52 -10.87
N PHE A 345 -11.23 9.53 -11.43
CA PHE A 345 -10.48 10.73 -11.82
C PHE A 345 -10.35 10.90 -13.34
N THR A 346 -11.29 10.36 -14.13
CA THR A 346 -11.26 10.54 -15.60
C THR A 346 -12.04 11.79 -16.09
N TYR A 347 -12.86 12.42 -15.24
CA TYR A 347 -13.78 13.49 -15.67
C TYR A 347 -13.24 14.92 -15.53
N ILE A 348 -12.80 15.50 -16.65
CA ILE A 348 -12.31 16.88 -16.74
C ILE A 348 -13.27 17.96 -16.18
N GLN A 349 -14.59 17.71 -16.15
CA GLN A 349 -15.55 18.68 -15.62
C GLN A 349 -15.50 18.77 -14.09
N GLU A 350 -14.94 17.76 -13.44
CA GLU A 350 -14.84 17.64 -11.98
C GLU A 350 -13.46 18.04 -11.47
N HIS A 351 -12.48 18.05 -12.37
CA HIS A 351 -11.15 18.56 -12.09
C HIS A 351 -11.18 20.02 -11.56
N PRO A 352 -10.39 20.36 -10.51
CA PRO A 352 -10.36 21.72 -9.93
C PRO A 352 -10.11 22.84 -10.96
N TYR A 353 -9.21 22.58 -11.91
CA TYR A 353 -8.90 23.46 -13.05
C TYR A 353 -9.71 23.19 -14.32
N SER A 354 -10.97 22.73 -14.20
CA SER A 354 -11.83 22.41 -15.34
C SER A 354 -11.88 23.53 -16.40
N GLY A 355 -11.81 23.13 -17.67
CA GLY A 355 -11.78 24.05 -18.82
C GLY A 355 -10.40 24.60 -19.19
N THR A 356 -9.32 24.07 -18.59
CA THR A 356 -7.93 24.31 -18.98
C THR A 356 -7.35 23.11 -19.75
N SER A 357 -6.20 23.29 -20.41
CA SER A 357 -5.47 22.18 -21.04
C SER A 357 -4.67 21.34 -20.04
N VAL A 358 -4.52 21.82 -18.81
CA VAL A 358 -3.80 21.15 -17.73
C VAL A 358 -4.71 20.05 -17.17
N ALA A 359 -5.98 20.37 -16.92
CA ALA A 359 -6.98 19.39 -16.48
C ALA A 359 -7.17 18.18 -17.42
N SER A 360 -6.81 18.26 -18.70
CA SER A 360 -6.87 17.11 -19.61
C SER A 360 -5.63 16.21 -19.57
N SER A 361 -4.51 16.70 -19.05
CA SER A 361 -3.28 15.91 -18.91
C SER A 361 -3.11 15.30 -17.51
N GLN A 362 -4.05 15.57 -16.61
CA GLN A 362 -4.06 15.15 -15.20
C GLN A 362 -5.24 14.20 -14.91
N LEU A 363 -5.82 13.62 -15.96
CA LEU A 363 -6.87 12.61 -15.83
C LEU A 363 -6.19 11.25 -15.79
N LEU A 364 -6.80 10.34 -15.06
CA LEU A 364 -6.43 8.92 -15.05
C LEU A 364 -7.27 8.17 -16.07
N ASP A 365 -6.74 7.08 -16.60
CA ASP A 365 -7.32 6.31 -17.69
C ASP A 365 -6.96 4.83 -17.51
N PRO A 366 -7.94 3.97 -17.12
CA PRO A 366 -7.79 2.52 -16.90
C PRO A 366 -7.08 1.68 -17.98
N ALA A 367 -6.70 2.28 -19.09
CA ALA A 367 -6.06 1.63 -20.23
C ALA A 367 -4.72 2.29 -20.61
N ASN A 368 -4.15 3.12 -19.73
CA ASN A 368 -2.95 3.90 -19.94
C ASN A 368 -2.03 3.94 -18.69
N SER A 369 -1.18 2.91 -18.59
CA SER A 369 -0.21 2.67 -17.50
C SER A 369 0.85 3.76 -17.20
N SER A 370 0.81 4.88 -17.91
CA SER A 370 1.78 5.97 -17.82
C SER A 370 1.31 7.13 -16.94
N ASP A 371 0.03 7.18 -16.57
CA ASP A 371 -0.51 8.25 -15.74
C ASP A 371 -0.41 7.96 -14.22
N GLY A 372 -0.15 6.73 -13.77
CA GLY A 372 0.16 6.43 -12.36
C GLY A 372 1.38 7.16 -11.76
N TYR A 373 2.36 7.56 -12.58
CA TYR A 373 3.60 8.21 -12.10
C TYR A 373 3.51 9.74 -11.95
N GLY A 374 2.36 10.35 -12.24
CA GLY A 374 2.17 11.79 -12.08
C GLY A 374 2.06 12.18 -10.60
N ASP A 375 2.68 13.30 -10.20
CA ASP A 375 2.40 14.02 -8.95
C ASP A 375 1.92 15.41 -9.38
N TRP A 376 0.60 15.60 -9.38
CA TRP A 376 -0.04 16.70 -10.11
C TRP A 376 -0.37 17.89 -9.23
N ASP A 377 -0.62 17.65 -7.96
CA ASP A 377 -0.89 18.63 -6.92
C ASP A 377 0.37 18.97 -6.09
N GLU A 378 1.50 18.30 -6.37
CA GLU A 378 2.84 18.61 -5.85
C GLU A 378 2.92 18.47 -4.32
N ASP A 379 2.21 17.49 -3.77
CA ASP A 379 2.11 17.25 -2.33
C ASP A 379 3.19 16.26 -1.82
N GLY A 380 3.88 15.59 -2.74
CA GLY A 380 4.93 14.63 -2.47
C GLY A 380 4.55 13.17 -2.73
N MET A 381 3.31 12.90 -3.18
CA MET A 381 2.84 11.59 -3.63
C MET A 381 2.51 11.60 -5.12
N ASN A 382 2.86 10.51 -5.80
CA ASN A 382 2.35 10.26 -7.14
C ASN A 382 0.99 9.55 -7.10
N ASN A 383 0.29 9.46 -8.24
CA ASN A 383 -1.07 8.94 -8.31
C ASN A 383 -1.20 7.49 -7.82
N ILE A 384 -0.18 6.64 -7.99
CA ILE A 384 -0.19 5.29 -7.41
C ILE A 384 0.03 5.33 -5.88
N GLU A 385 0.91 6.20 -5.38
CA GLU A 385 1.12 6.40 -3.94
C GLU A 385 -0.16 6.91 -3.26
N GLU A 386 -0.91 7.80 -3.91
CA GLU A 386 -2.23 8.27 -3.48
C GLU A 386 -3.22 7.13 -3.24
N TYR A 387 -3.26 6.15 -4.16
CA TYR A 387 -4.08 4.94 -3.97
C TYR A 387 -3.51 4.06 -2.85
N GLN A 388 -2.20 3.85 -2.81
CA GLN A 388 -1.53 2.98 -1.84
C GLN A 388 -1.65 3.45 -0.39
N VAL A 389 -2.00 4.72 -0.13
CA VAL A 389 -2.40 5.20 1.20
C VAL A 389 -3.49 4.32 1.81
N ALA A 390 -4.42 3.80 0.99
CA ALA A 390 -5.48 2.90 1.44
C ALA A 390 -4.94 1.61 2.08
N ILE A 391 -3.76 1.11 1.67
CA ILE A 391 -3.14 -0.09 2.24
C ILE A 391 -2.75 0.14 3.71
N ALA A 392 -2.33 1.36 4.05
CA ALA A 392 -1.89 1.72 5.40
C ALA A 392 -3.07 2.08 6.32
N PHE A 393 -4.07 2.80 5.81
CA PHE A 393 -5.14 3.40 6.62
C PHE A 393 -6.53 2.78 6.44
N GLY A 394 -6.73 1.97 5.39
CA GLY A 394 -7.95 1.22 5.09
C GLY A 394 -8.43 1.38 3.64
N ASP A 395 -9.16 0.39 3.12
CA ASP A 395 -9.56 0.29 1.69
C ASP A 395 -10.35 1.50 1.16
N ASP A 396 -10.96 2.31 2.04
CA ASP A 396 -11.70 3.54 1.70
C ASP A 396 -10.91 4.83 1.97
N LYS A 397 -9.59 4.74 2.20
CA LYS A 397 -8.73 5.83 2.68
C LYS A 397 -7.66 6.32 1.68
N PHE A 398 -7.79 5.98 0.40
CA PHE A 398 -6.95 6.56 -0.66
C PHE A 398 -7.11 8.08 -0.74
N THR A 399 -6.11 8.81 -1.21
CA THR A 399 -6.16 10.28 -1.31
C THR A 399 -6.52 10.74 -2.72
N SER A 400 -6.61 12.05 -2.94
CA SER A 400 -7.04 12.62 -4.21
C SER A 400 -5.85 13.11 -5.04
N PRO A 401 -5.54 12.51 -6.20
CA PRO A 401 -4.45 12.93 -7.11
C PRO A 401 -4.54 14.37 -7.68
N TRP A 402 -5.62 15.08 -7.38
CA TRP A 402 -5.90 16.45 -7.84
C TRP A 402 -5.79 17.50 -6.74
N HIS A 403 -5.67 17.07 -5.49
CA HIS A 403 -5.79 17.94 -4.34
C HIS A 403 -4.88 17.49 -3.22
N ALA A 404 -3.82 18.27 -3.01
CA ALA A 404 -2.74 18.02 -2.07
C ALA A 404 -3.14 17.82 -0.60
N ASP A 405 -4.40 17.94 -0.23
CA ASP A 405 -4.91 17.94 1.16
C ASP A 405 -6.38 17.50 1.07
N THR A 406 -6.60 16.20 1.15
CA THR A 406 -7.87 15.56 0.83
C THR A 406 -8.96 15.89 1.85
N ASP A 407 -8.61 16.08 3.12
CA ASP A 407 -9.56 16.38 4.20
C ASP A 407 -9.64 17.86 4.60
N GLU A 408 -8.84 18.71 3.96
CA GLU A 408 -8.80 20.17 4.07
C GLU A 408 -8.43 20.69 5.49
N ASP A 409 -7.56 19.98 6.20
CA ASP A 409 -7.12 20.36 7.54
C ASP A 409 -5.87 21.27 7.56
N GLY A 410 -5.19 21.40 6.41
CA GLY A 410 -4.02 22.23 6.21
C GLY A 410 -2.70 21.46 6.21
N MET A 411 -2.72 20.14 6.46
CA MET A 411 -1.62 19.23 6.24
C MET A 411 -1.81 18.52 4.89
N PRO A 412 -0.75 18.33 4.07
CA PRO A 412 -0.85 17.63 2.81
C PRO A 412 -0.86 16.14 2.98
N ASP A 413 -1.54 15.47 2.06
CA ASP A 413 -1.70 14.03 2.09
C ASP A 413 -0.35 13.31 2.14
N GLY A 414 0.60 13.74 1.31
CA GLY A 414 1.95 13.19 1.28
C GLY A 414 2.75 13.40 2.55
N TRP A 415 2.56 14.51 3.26
CA TRP A 415 3.22 14.73 4.55
C TRP A 415 2.58 13.86 5.64
N GLU A 416 1.26 13.77 5.68
CA GLU A 416 0.54 12.95 6.65
C GLU A 416 0.87 11.47 6.49
N ALA A 417 0.76 10.94 5.27
CA ALA A 417 1.01 9.54 4.97
C ALA A 417 2.45 9.13 5.31
N THR A 418 3.43 9.98 5.00
CA THR A 418 4.85 9.70 5.31
C THR A 418 5.17 9.76 6.80
N ASN A 419 4.39 10.52 7.58
CA ASN A 419 4.51 10.61 9.04
C ASN A 419 3.53 9.68 9.79
N GLY A 420 2.80 8.80 9.08
CA GLY A 420 1.91 7.82 9.70
C GLY A 420 0.60 8.41 10.24
N LEU A 421 0.19 9.57 9.76
CA LEU A 421 -1.11 10.20 10.03
C LEU A 421 -2.10 9.85 8.91
N ASP A 422 -3.38 9.66 9.24
CA ASP A 422 -4.45 9.33 8.28
C ASP A 422 -4.85 10.59 7.48
N PRO A 423 -4.53 10.69 6.18
CA PRO A 423 -4.78 11.89 5.36
C PRO A 423 -6.25 12.17 5.03
N ARG A 424 -7.15 11.32 5.53
CA ARG A 424 -8.60 11.51 5.43
C ARG A 424 -9.25 11.80 6.79
N ASP A 425 -8.46 11.95 7.85
CA ASP A 425 -8.93 12.28 9.19
C ASP A 425 -8.32 13.60 9.69
N GLY A 426 -8.84 14.71 9.19
CA GLY A 426 -8.40 16.06 9.57
C GLY A 426 -8.65 16.47 11.03
N SER A 427 -9.04 15.53 11.89
CA SER A 427 -8.95 15.71 13.34
C SER A 427 -7.54 15.42 13.87
N ASN A 428 -6.70 14.74 13.10
CA ASN A 428 -5.30 14.44 13.43
C ASN A 428 -4.45 15.72 13.53
N GLY A 429 -4.72 16.79 12.77
CA GLY A 429 -3.98 18.05 12.82
C GLY A 429 -4.08 18.81 14.15
N ASP A 430 -5.19 18.62 14.88
CA ASP A 430 -5.44 19.20 16.20
C ASP A 430 -4.85 18.35 17.36
N ILE A 431 -4.33 17.16 17.07
CA ILE A 431 -3.74 16.26 18.06
C ILE A 431 -2.25 16.57 18.20
N ASP A 432 -1.73 16.42 19.42
CA ASP A 432 -0.29 16.43 19.75
C ASP A 432 0.01 15.00 20.24
N SER A 433 0.51 14.18 19.31
CA SER A 433 0.53 12.71 19.49
C SER A 433 1.71 12.25 20.34
N ASP A 434 2.80 12.99 20.30
CA ASP A 434 4.09 12.66 20.91
C ASP A 434 4.36 13.46 22.20
N ARG A 435 3.53 14.47 22.51
CA ARG A 435 3.53 15.29 23.74
C ARG A 435 4.80 16.09 23.91
N ASP A 436 5.27 16.67 22.82
CA ASP A 436 6.49 17.43 22.76
C ASP A 436 6.30 18.93 23.09
N GLY A 437 5.04 19.39 23.18
CA GLY A 437 4.66 20.69 23.74
C GLY A 437 5.26 20.98 25.12
N TYR A 438 5.37 22.27 25.46
CA TYR A 438 6.19 22.75 26.58
C TYR A 438 5.54 23.88 27.40
N ASP A 439 5.43 23.68 28.72
CA ASP A 439 4.99 24.66 29.72
C ASP A 439 6.03 25.80 29.86
N ALA A 440 5.93 26.80 28.99
CA ALA A 440 6.92 27.85 28.82
C ALA A 440 7.00 28.79 30.02
N ASP A 441 5.87 29.03 30.71
CA ASP A 441 5.81 29.89 31.88
C ASP A 441 5.96 29.14 33.22
N LYS A 442 6.01 27.81 33.18
CA LYS A 442 6.20 26.87 34.30
C LYS A 442 5.04 26.90 35.30
N ASN A 443 3.84 27.26 34.86
CA ASN A 443 2.65 27.36 35.69
C ASN A 443 1.92 26.01 35.86
N GLY A 444 2.18 25.05 34.98
CA GLY A 444 1.56 23.73 34.88
C GLY A 444 2.12 22.68 35.83
N LEU A 445 3.29 22.94 36.42
CA LEU A 445 4.00 21.99 37.27
C LEU A 445 3.25 21.62 38.56
N VAL A 446 2.88 20.34 38.69
CA VAL A 446 2.25 19.79 39.90
C VAL A 446 3.32 19.42 40.93
N THR A 447 3.52 20.31 41.90
CA THR A 447 4.53 20.15 42.98
C THR A 447 3.93 20.39 44.37
N PHE A 448 4.69 20.08 45.43
CA PHE A 448 4.28 20.48 46.78
C PHE A 448 4.59 21.94 47.07
N SER A 449 3.56 22.72 47.40
CA SER A 449 3.75 24.08 47.95
C SER A 449 4.60 24.09 49.22
N THR A 450 4.45 23.08 50.09
CA THR A 450 5.26 22.88 51.30
C THR A 450 5.44 21.40 51.60
N LEU A 451 6.69 20.96 51.85
CA LEU A 451 7.01 19.60 52.27
C LEU A 451 7.98 19.64 53.46
N GLU A 452 7.62 19.02 54.59
CA GLU A 452 8.45 18.98 55.82
C GLU A 452 9.38 17.77 55.90
N ASN A 453 8.94 16.60 55.40
CA ASN A 453 9.68 15.33 55.44
C ASN A 453 9.53 14.66 54.06
N ALA A 454 9.17 13.37 54.02
CA ALA A 454 8.86 12.66 52.79
C ALA A 454 7.35 12.51 52.57
N ALA A 455 6.94 12.51 51.30
CA ALA A 455 5.62 12.14 50.84
C ALA A 455 5.69 10.77 50.15
N LEU A 456 4.70 9.91 50.39
CA LEU A 456 4.54 8.67 49.65
C LEU A 456 3.41 8.83 48.64
N VAL A 457 3.63 8.53 47.37
CA VAL A 457 2.57 8.50 46.34
C VAL A 457 1.57 7.40 46.68
N VAL A 458 0.28 7.73 46.76
CA VAL A 458 -0.79 6.78 47.12
C VAL A 458 -1.70 6.47 45.95
N ALA A 459 -1.99 7.48 45.13
CA ALA A 459 -2.82 7.35 43.95
C ALA A 459 -2.46 8.46 42.95
N ILE A 460 -2.57 8.13 41.68
CA ILE A 460 -2.59 9.06 40.55
C ILE A 460 -4.01 8.88 39.99
N ASP A 461 -4.76 9.98 39.92
CA ASP A 461 -6.19 9.97 39.59
C ASP A 461 -6.45 10.36 38.11
N VAL A 462 -5.39 10.53 37.31
CA VAL A 462 -5.40 10.94 35.89
C VAL A 462 -4.47 10.04 35.07
N GLU A 463 -4.73 9.96 33.77
CA GLU A 463 -3.87 9.32 32.77
C GLU A 463 -3.23 10.40 31.87
N LEU A 464 -2.28 10.00 31.01
CA LEU A 464 -1.76 10.91 29.99
C LEU A 464 -2.89 11.28 29.00
N ASP A 465 -2.85 12.46 28.41
CA ASP A 465 -3.90 13.05 27.54
C ASP A 465 -5.23 13.36 28.23
N ASP A 466 -5.37 13.11 29.53
CA ASP A 466 -6.55 13.54 30.26
C ASP A 466 -6.58 15.08 30.32
N TRP A 467 -7.69 15.67 29.87
CA TRP A 467 -7.97 17.08 30.12
C TRP A 467 -8.33 17.29 31.60
N VAL A 468 -7.63 18.18 32.28
CA VAL A 468 -7.87 18.52 33.69
C VAL A 468 -8.28 19.98 33.87
N SER A 469 -9.22 20.22 34.77
CA SER A 469 -9.64 21.58 35.13
C SER A 469 -8.83 22.15 36.28
N VAL A 470 -8.68 23.47 36.34
CA VAL A 470 -8.01 24.15 37.46
C VAL A 470 -8.59 23.74 38.83
N ASN A 471 -7.71 23.38 39.78
CA ASN A 471 -8.02 22.81 41.11
C ASN A 471 -8.66 21.41 41.13
N GLU A 472 -8.71 20.70 40.00
CA GLU A 472 -9.07 19.28 39.98
C GLU A 472 -8.02 18.44 40.70
N THR A 473 -8.43 17.37 41.37
CA THR A 473 -7.49 16.49 42.09
C THR A 473 -6.86 15.49 41.13
N VAL A 474 -5.56 15.64 40.87
CA VAL A 474 -4.83 14.82 39.90
C VAL A 474 -4.02 13.70 40.55
N ALA A 475 -3.58 13.88 41.81
CA ALA A 475 -2.83 12.87 42.53
C ALA A 475 -3.05 12.97 44.04
N ARG A 476 -2.67 11.92 44.79
CA ARG A 476 -2.77 11.89 46.25
C ARG A 476 -1.50 11.35 46.87
N ALA A 477 -1.04 12.04 47.89
CA ALA A 477 0.17 11.70 48.61
C ALA A 477 -0.10 11.51 50.10
N ARG A 478 0.59 10.55 50.73
CA ARG A 478 0.62 10.40 52.18
C ARG A 478 1.88 11.03 52.74
N ILE A 479 1.71 12.17 53.42
CA ILE A 479 2.80 12.88 54.10
C ILE A 479 2.94 12.42 55.55
N THR A 480 4.17 12.43 56.07
CA THR A 480 4.46 12.20 57.49
C THR A 480 4.80 13.52 58.18
N LEU A 481 3.94 13.96 59.10
CA LEU A 481 4.16 15.19 59.87
C LEU A 481 5.23 15.00 60.94
N SER A 482 5.86 16.10 61.39
CA SER A 482 6.89 16.14 62.44
C SER A 482 6.52 15.44 63.78
N GLY A 483 5.24 15.10 63.99
CA GLY A 483 4.74 14.33 65.15
C GLY A 483 4.52 12.81 64.90
N GLY A 484 4.88 12.28 63.73
CA GLY A 484 4.67 10.87 63.34
C GLY A 484 3.25 10.53 62.87
N ASN A 485 2.35 11.51 62.80
CA ASN A 485 1.02 11.33 62.22
C ASN A 485 1.11 11.38 60.69
N GLN A 486 0.43 10.44 60.04
CA GLN A 486 0.31 10.38 58.58
C GLN A 486 -1.01 11.00 58.12
N GLN A 487 -0.97 11.78 57.04
CA GLN A 487 -2.13 12.39 56.41
C GLN A 487 -2.06 12.21 54.90
N VAL A 488 -3.19 11.89 54.27
CA VAL A 488 -3.31 11.91 52.81
C VAL A 488 -3.74 13.30 52.37
N ILE A 489 -2.99 13.90 51.46
CA ILE A 489 -3.25 15.20 50.86
C ILE A 489 -3.49 15.04 49.35
N PRO A 490 -4.53 15.67 48.79
CA PRO A 490 -4.67 15.77 47.34
C PRO A 490 -3.69 16.80 46.79
N LEU A 491 -3.06 16.47 45.67
CA LEU A 491 -2.44 17.42 44.77
C LEU A 491 -3.47 17.81 43.72
N VAL A 492 -3.49 19.08 43.36
CA VAL A 492 -4.47 19.65 42.43
C VAL A 492 -3.78 20.28 41.25
N ALA A 493 -4.45 20.27 40.09
CA ALA A 493 -4.00 20.94 38.88
C ALA A 493 -3.88 22.47 39.12
N PRO A 494 -2.71 23.09 38.86
CA PRO A 494 -2.51 24.53 39.03
C PRO A 494 -3.19 25.36 37.93
N VAL A 495 -3.30 24.80 36.71
CA VAL A 495 -3.94 25.39 35.52
C VAL A 495 -4.92 24.40 34.86
N GLU A 496 -5.58 24.83 33.80
CA GLU A 496 -6.40 23.96 32.95
C GLU A 496 -5.61 23.56 31.70
N GLY A 497 -5.62 22.28 31.34
CA GLY A 497 -4.77 21.77 30.25
C GLY A 497 -4.75 20.26 30.18
N TYR A 498 -3.85 19.72 29.35
CA TYR A 498 -3.65 18.29 29.16
C TYR A 498 -2.48 17.76 30.00
N VAL A 499 -2.59 16.52 30.49
CA VAL A 499 -1.52 15.87 31.26
C VAL A 499 -0.47 15.29 30.30
N TYR A 500 0.69 15.95 30.20
CA TYR A 500 1.76 15.58 29.26
C TYR A 500 2.77 14.60 29.85
N SER A 501 3.08 14.73 31.15
CA SER A 501 4.04 13.86 31.82
C SER A 501 3.58 13.46 33.21
N ILE A 502 3.91 12.21 33.59
CA ILE A 502 3.71 11.66 34.93
C ILE A 502 5.07 11.10 35.39
N ASN A 503 5.76 11.85 36.24
CA ASN A 503 7.14 11.56 36.65
C ASN A 503 7.25 10.71 37.93
N VAL A 504 6.12 10.17 38.41
CA VAL A 504 6.03 9.43 39.67
C VAL A 504 5.16 8.19 39.54
N GLU A 505 5.51 7.13 40.27
CA GLU A 505 4.71 5.91 40.35
C GLU A 505 4.05 5.74 41.73
N VAL A 506 2.95 4.98 41.77
CA VAL A 506 2.27 4.65 43.03
C VAL A 506 3.17 3.81 43.92
N GLY A 507 3.64 4.41 45.01
CA GLY A 507 4.56 3.79 45.97
C GLY A 507 5.89 4.54 46.10
N ASP A 508 6.15 5.52 45.24
CA ASP A 508 7.36 6.32 45.30
C ASP A 508 7.40 7.25 46.51
N THR A 509 8.60 7.50 46.99
CA THR A 509 8.87 8.44 48.09
C THR A 509 9.52 9.70 47.55
N ILE A 510 8.82 10.81 47.71
CA ILE A 510 9.25 12.15 47.31
C ILE A 510 9.87 12.85 48.51
N GLU A 511 11.10 13.32 48.34
CA GLU A 511 11.91 13.92 49.40
C GLU A 511 12.06 15.44 49.25
N SER A 512 11.82 15.99 48.05
CA SER A 512 11.90 17.42 47.79
C SER A 512 10.54 17.99 47.38
N ARG A 513 10.33 19.27 47.72
CA ARG A 513 9.15 20.01 47.28
C ARG A 513 9.26 20.46 45.80
N LEU A 514 10.46 20.39 45.24
CA LEU A 514 10.77 20.77 43.87
C LEU A 514 10.63 19.60 42.89
N ASP A 515 10.45 18.39 43.40
CA ASP A 515 10.20 17.22 42.56
C ASP A 515 8.84 17.41 41.87
N VAL A 516 8.86 17.47 40.54
CA VAL A 516 7.67 17.59 39.68
C VAL A 516 6.99 16.24 39.62
N TRP A 517 5.69 16.18 39.93
CA TRP A 517 4.92 14.94 39.89
C TRP A 517 4.30 14.73 38.52
N LEU A 518 3.64 15.76 38.02
CA LEU A 518 3.01 15.80 36.72
C LEU A 518 3.24 17.17 36.10
N GLU A 519 3.22 17.22 34.79
CA GLU A 519 3.23 18.42 33.97
C GLU A 519 1.92 18.52 33.22
N ILE A 520 1.32 19.70 33.29
CA ILE A 520 0.06 20.01 32.61
C ILE A 520 0.38 21.14 31.64
N VAL A 521 0.14 20.92 30.35
CA VAL A 521 0.40 21.91 29.30
C VAL A 521 -0.93 22.56 28.92
N GLU A 522 -0.94 23.90 28.87
CA GLU A 522 -2.11 24.69 28.49
C GLU A 522 -2.36 24.58 26.96
N LEU A 523 -3.58 24.86 26.50
CA LEU A 523 -3.92 24.75 25.06
C LEU A 523 -3.06 25.64 24.16
N ASP A 524 -2.60 26.79 24.65
CA ASP A 524 -1.75 27.71 23.90
C ASP A 524 -0.26 27.36 23.95
N GLU A 525 0.10 26.28 24.63
CA GLU A 525 1.45 25.75 24.78
C GLU A 525 1.63 24.34 24.19
N MET A 526 0.56 23.78 23.62
CA MET A 526 0.62 22.53 22.83
C MET A 526 1.38 22.77 21.53
N PHE A 527 1.95 21.70 21.00
CA PHE A 527 2.56 21.68 19.68
C PHE A 527 1.91 20.56 18.88
N THR A 528 0.84 20.91 18.15
CA THR A 528 0.04 19.92 17.43
C THR A 528 0.70 19.51 16.12
N ASN A 529 0.27 18.38 15.54
CA ASN A 529 0.74 17.89 14.24
C ASN A 529 0.68 19.00 13.15
N LEU A 530 -0.38 19.81 13.14
CA LEU A 530 -0.47 20.94 12.21
C LEU A 530 0.56 22.05 12.50
N MET A 531 0.90 22.29 13.77
CA MET A 531 1.98 23.23 14.14
C MET A 531 3.35 22.71 13.72
N GLU A 532 3.58 21.40 13.85
CA GLU A 532 4.78 20.71 13.39
C GLU A 532 4.98 20.83 11.90
N TYR A 533 3.94 20.54 11.11
CA TYR A 533 3.97 20.75 9.67
C TYR A 533 4.26 22.21 9.32
N ASN A 534 3.58 23.16 9.99
CA ASN A 534 3.75 24.58 9.72
C ASN A 534 5.09 25.15 10.23
N ALA A 535 5.81 24.44 11.10
CA ALA A 535 7.12 24.87 11.59
C ALA A 535 8.14 25.03 10.45
N ARG A 536 7.92 24.35 9.32
CA ARG A 536 8.71 24.44 8.09
C ARG A 536 8.75 25.82 7.41
N ASP A 537 7.86 26.74 7.77
CA ASP A 537 7.82 28.14 7.29
C ASP A 537 7.71 29.06 8.51
N SER A 538 8.82 29.19 9.25
CA SER A 538 8.83 29.84 10.54
C SER A 538 8.51 31.34 10.49
N ASP A 539 8.79 32.02 9.36
CA ASP A 539 8.49 33.45 9.19
C ASP A 539 7.18 33.73 8.42
N GLY A 540 6.50 32.69 7.93
CA GLY A 540 5.21 32.74 7.27
C GLY A 540 5.24 33.52 5.95
N ASP A 541 6.40 33.57 5.29
CA ASP A 541 6.56 34.26 4.02
C ASP A 541 6.18 33.40 2.79
N GLY A 542 5.86 32.12 3.04
CA GLY A 542 5.50 31.12 2.04
C GLY A 542 6.70 30.42 1.41
N ILE A 543 7.92 30.64 1.94
CA ILE A 543 9.14 29.94 1.55
C ILE A 543 9.52 29.01 2.68
N ILE A 544 9.56 27.71 2.37
CA ILE A 544 9.97 26.68 3.33
C ILE A 544 11.42 26.94 3.77
N ASP A 545 11.64 27.11 5.07
CA ASP A 545 12.93 27.31 5.73
C ASP A 545 13.52 26.03 6.34
N GLY A 546 12.71 24.97 6.51
CA GLY A 546 13.18 23.59 6.67
C GLY A 546 13.00 22.92 8.03
N ARG A 547 12.16 23.46 8.92
CA ARG A 547 12.02 22.98 10.32
C ARG A 547 10.78 22.12 10.60
N SER A 548 10.31 21.33 9.63
CA SER A 548 9.23 20.37 9.89
C SER A 548 9.74 19.25 10.80
N THR A 549 8.89 18.77 11.71
CA THR A 549 9.21 17.70 12.67
C THR A 549 8.40 16.44 12.41
N ASP A 550 8.77 15.33 13.06
CA ASP A 550 8.04 14.06 13.03
C ASP A 550 6.96 14.05 14.13
N PRO A 551 5.67 14.10 13.79
CA PRO A 551 4.56 14.22 14.75
C PRO A 551 4.36 13.02 15.66
N LEU A 552 5.12 11.95 15.45
CA LEU A 552 5.09 10.76 16.30
C LEU A 552 6.36 10.63 17.15
N ASN A 553 7.31 11.57 17.05
CA ASN A 553 8.58 11.53 17.75
C ASN A 553 8.93 12.87 18.42
N PRO A 554 8.92 12.94 19.77
CA PRO A 554 9.01 14.21 20.49
C PRO A 554 10.39 14.88 20.52
N ASP A 555 11.35 14.34 19.76
CA ASP A 555 12.77 14.73 19.68
C ASP A 555 13.31 14.15 18.37
N THR A 556 13.13 14.89 17.27
CA THR A 556 13.38 14.44 15.89
C THR A 556 14.85 14.11 15.65
N ASP A 557 15.78 14.89 16.20
CA ASP A 557 17.22 14.70 16.01
C ASP A 557 17.90 13.84 17.10
N GLY A 558 17.20 13.59 18.21
CA GLY A 558 17.65 12.75 19.32
C GLY A 558 18.71 13.41 20.21
N ASP A 559 18.79 14.74 20.26
CA ASP A 559 19.75 15.47 21.09
C ASP A 559 19.31 15.59 22.57
N GLY A 560 18.02 15.36 22.83
CA GLY A 560 17.38 15.39 24.14
C GLY A 560 16.55 16.65 24.42
N LEU A 561 16.55 17.63 23.52
CA LEU A 561 15.62 18.75 23.50
C LEU A 561 14.35 18.32 22.75
N LYS A 562 13.20 18.84 23.16
CA LYS A 562 11.95 18.48 22.49
C LYS A 562 11.69 19.42 21.34
N ASP A 563 11.20 18.90 20.23
CA ASP A 563 10.86 19.64 19.01
C ASP A 563 10.01 20.88 19.27
N GLY A 564 8.94 20.74 20.07
CA GLY A 564 8.10 21.86 20.49
C GLY A 564 8.85 22.96 21.24
N ILE A 565 9.89 22.64 22.03
CA ILE A 565 10.75 23.64 22.69
C ILE A 565 11.59 24.40 21.67
N GLU A 566 12.10 23.70 20.68
CA GLU A 566 12.99 24.25 19.65
C GLU A 566 12.28 25.21 18.72
N VAL A 567 11.06 24.84 18.31
CA VAL A 567 10.21 25.64 17.42
C VAL A 567 9.54 26.79 18.16
N ILE A 568 8.91 26.54 19.33
CA ILE A 568 8.29 27.61 20.13
C ILE A 568 9.38 28.57 20.62
N GLY A 569 10.52 28.04 21.03
CA GLY A 569 11.66 28.79 21.51
C GLY A 569 11.56 29.24 22.96
N TRP A 570 12.71 29.58 23.55
CA TRP A 570 12.84 29.98 24.95
C TRP A 570 13.58 31.33 25.07
N GLU A 571 13.59 31.89 26.28
CA GLU A 571 14.23 33.18 26.56
C GLU A 571 15.48 32.99 27.42
N ILE A 572 16.62 33.48 26.92
CA ILE A 572 17.91 33.48 27.63
C ILE A 572 18.30 34.89 28.08
N LEU A 573 19.20 34.98 29.05
CA LEU A 573 19.79 36.23 29.52
C LEU A 573 21.24 36.38 29.06
N VAL A 574 21.49 37.30 28.13
CA VAL A 574 22.84 37.61 27.64
C VAL A 574 23.35 38.91 28.26
N VAL A 575 24.57 38.89 28.78
CA VAL A 575 25.23 40.04 29.41
C VAL A 575 26.34 40.58 28.51
N ASN A 576 25.98 41.43 27.54
CA ASN A 576 26.93 42.18 26.72
C ASN A 576 26.74 43.69 26.93
N ARG A 577 27.63 44.30 27.74
CA ARG A 577 27.63 45.74 28.08
C ARG A 577 26.27 46.25 28.61
N GLY A 578 25.45 45.33 29.12
CA GLY A 578 24.06 45.45 29.55
C GLY A 578 23.42 44.06 29.62
N VAL A 579 22.28 43.91 30.31
CA VAL A 579 21.52 42.64 30.34
C VAL A 579 20.44 42.72 29.27
N GLN A 580 20.40 41.74 28.37
CA GLN A 580 19.41 41.64 27.30
C GLN A 580 18.72 40.27 27.39
N ASN A 581 17.41 40.27 27.21
CA ASN A 581 16.66 39.05 26.97
C ASN A 581 16.71 38.75 25.47
N VAL A 582 17.05 37.52 25.13
CA VAL A 582 17.12 37.05 23.75
C VAL A 582 16.22 35.83 23.64
N ARG A 583 15.31 35.83 22.66
CA ARG A 583 14.54 34.65 22.29
C ARG A 583 15.41 33.77 21.39
N VAL A 584 15.50 32.50 21.73
CA VAL A 584 16.29 31.48 21.03
C VAL A 584 15.32 30.45 20.47
N THR A 585 15.59 30.02 19.25
CA THR A 585 15.00 28.83 18.62
C THR A 585 16.16 28.00 18.08
N SER A 586 15.94 26.71 17.87
CA SER A 586 16.86 25.80 17.18
C SER A 586 16.16 25.15 15.98
N ASP A 587 16.86 24.33 15.22
CA ASP A 587 16.34 23.50 14.14
C ASP A 587 16.18 22.05 14.65
N PRO A 588 14.95 21.56 14.85
CA PRO A 588 14.70 20.25 15.45
C PRO A 588 15.21 19.07 14.62
N GLY A 589 15.58 19.30 13.35
CA GLY A 589 16.20 18.30 12.50
C GLY A 589 17.72 18.18 12.69
N LEU A 590 18.33 19.03 13.53
CA LEU A 590 19.78 19.18 13.64
C LEU A 590 20.27 19.17 15.09
N TRP A 591 20.99 18.10 15.45
CA TRP A 591 21.61 17.91 16.77
C TRP A 591 22.45 19.09 17.31
N ASP A 592 22.88 20.00 16.44
CA ASP A 592 23.70 21.19 16.71
C ASP A 592 23.39 22.22 15.62
N THR A 593 22.49 23.16 15.93
CA THR A 593 21.91 24.09 14.95
C THR A 593 22.94 25.06 14.39
N ASP A 594 23.89 25.53 15.20
CA ASP A 594 24.88 26.54 14.79
C ASP A 594 26.29 25.98 14.49
N GLU A 595 26.45 24.67 14.60
CA GLU A 595 27.66 23.88 14.32
C GLU A 595 28.87 24.27 15.18
N ASP A 596 28.65 24.79 16.40
CA ASP A 596 29.74 25.12 17.34
C ASP A 596 30.28 23.90 18.12
N GLY A 597 29.54 22.79 18.07
CA GLY A 597 29.85 21.51 18.69
C GLY A 597 29.30 21.32 20.11
N LEU A 598 28.46 22.23 20.61
CA LEU A 598 27.45 21.96 21.61
C LEU A 598 26.20 21.39 20.94
N SER A 599 25.36 20.69 21.70
CA SER A 599 24.05 20.30 21.19
C SER A 599 23.03 21.29 21.72
N ASP A 600 21.92 21.45 21.02
CA ASP A 600 20.89 22.43 21.35
C ASP A 600 20.35 22.20 22.78
N TYR A 601 20.16 20.94 23.18
CA TYR A 601 19.85 20.54 24.56
C TYR A 601 20.88 21.03 25.59
N LYS A 602 22.18 20.92 25.30
CA LYS A 602 23.23 21.37 26.23
C LYS A 602 23.20 22.87 26.38
N GLU A 603 22.99 23.58 25.28
CA GLU A 603 22.87 25.02 25.28
C GLU A 603 21.65 25.47 26.07
N PHE A 604 20.53 24.77 25.92
CA PHE A 604 19.32 25.00 26.70
C PHE A 604 19.51 24.78 28.21
N ASN A 605 20.13 23.67 28.63
CA ASN A 605 20.10 23.23 30.03
C ASN A 605 21.42 23.36 30.82
N ASP A 606 22.58 23.23 30.17
CA ASP A 606 23.86 22.95 30.86
C ASP A 606 24.89 24.09 30.79
N VAL A 607 24.81 24.98 29.80
CA VAL A 607 25.86 25.95 29.49
C VAL A 607 25.80 27.22 30.36
N CYS A 608 24.60 27.71 30.66
CA CYS A 608 24.36 28.87 31.53
C CYS A 608 23.14 28.64 32.44
N GLU A 609 22.96 29.46 33.48
CA GLU A 609 21.78 29.34 34.38
C GLU A 609 20.43 29.49 33.64
N THR A 610 20.45 30.14 32.48
CA THR A 610 19.29 30.28 31.57
C THR A 610 19.56 29.75 30.16
N GLY A 611 20.67 29.04 29.94
CA GLY A 611 21.12 28.57 28.62
C GLY A 611 21.86 29.61 27.74
N SER A 612 22.59 29.11 26.73
CA SER A 612 23.21 29.86 25.62
C SER A 612 22.29 29.88 24.38
N ASN A 613 22.74 30.52 23.30
CA ASN A 613 21.97 30.69 22.07
C ASN A 613 22.35 29.63 21.03
N ALA A 614 21.55 28.56 20.95
CA ALA A 614 21.72 27.45 20.02
C ALA A 614 21.73 27.81 18.52
N SER A 615 21.27 29.01 18.16
CA SER A 615 21.33 29.52 16.79
C SER A 615 22.52 30.44 16.53
N ASN A 616 23.44 30.61 17.49
CA ASN A 616 24.57 31.52 17.36
C ASN A 616 25.77 31.13 18.23
N ALA A 617 26.78 30.57 17.55
CA ALA A 617 28.00 29.99 18.10
C ALA A 617 28.87 30.90 19.00
N ASP A 618 28.53 32.18 19.18
CA ASP A 618 29.18 33.15 20.07
C ASP A 618 28.07 34.02 20.69
N THR A 619 27.48 33.52 21.78
CA THR A 619 26.26 34.06 22.39
C THR A 619 26.44 35.50 22.87
N ASP A 620 27.55 35.80 23.55
CA ASP A 620 27.80 37.12 24.10
C ASP A 620 28.57 38.06 23.16
N GLY A 621 29.14 37.55 22.07
CA GLY A 621 29.81 38.32 21.03
C GLY A 621 31.20 38.82 21.42
N ASP A 622 31.89 38.15 22.35
CA ASP A 622 33.26 38.48 22.76
C ASP A 622 34.34 37.96 21.80
N GLY A 623 33.96 37.05 20.88
CA GLY A 623 34.80 36.46 19.86
C GLY A 623 35.39 35.09 20.24
N LEU A 624 35.02 34.54 21.39
CA LEU A 624 35.15 33.12 21.73
C LEU A 624 33.83 32.41 21.43
N GLY A 625 33.90 31.14 21.02
CA GLY A 625 32.67 30.37 20.77
C GLY A 625 32.19 29.67 22.04
N ASP A 626 30.90 29.41 22.14
CA ASP A 626 30.25 28.94 23.36
C ASP A 626 30.84 27.59 23.81
N GLN A 627 31.09 26.66 22.89
CA GLN A 627 31.78 25.40 23.18
C GLN A 627 33.18 25.61 23.80
N ALA A 628 33.92 26.61 23.32
CA ALA A 628 35.27 26.87 23.78
C ALA A 628 35.28 27.32 25.24
N GLU A 629 34.29 28.11 25.62
CA GLU A 629 34.16 28.68 26.96
C GLU A 629 33.55 27.69 27.95
N ALA A 630 32.51 26.96 27.54
CA ALA A 630 31.78 26.02 28.39
C ALA A 630 32.49 24.67 28.58
N LEU A 631 33.08 24.11 27.51
CA LEU A 631 33.65 22.75 27.54
C LEU A 631 35.16 22.70 27.47
N ASN A 632 35.78 23.42 26.53
CA ASN A 632 37.23 23.31 26.32
C ASN A 632 38.02 24.00 27.44
N GLY A 633 37.53 25.15 27.90
CA GLY A 633 38.17 25.97 28.91
C GLY A 633 39.57 26.44 28.49
N PHE A 634 40.24 27.10 29.42
CA PHE A 634 41.55 27.71 29.22
C PHE A 634 42.50 27.28 30.33
N SER A 635 43.78 27.05 30.01
CA SER A 635 44.78 26.65 30.99
C SER A 635 45.70 27.82 31.35
N TRP A 636 45.68 28.27 32.60
CA TRP A 636 46.55 29.33 33.11
C TRP A 636 47.42 28.81 34.25
N TYR A 637 48.74 28.77 34.01
CA TYR A 637 49.74 28.19 34.94
C TYR A 637 49.47 26.74 35.37
N GLY A 638 48.74 25.96 34.56
CA GLY A 638 48.41 24.55 34.82
C GLY A 638 47.17 24.34 35.68
N GLU A 639 46.39 25.39 35.91
CA GLU A 639 45.02 25.33 36.43
C GLU A 639 44.09 25.72 35.28
N ASP A 640 43.03 24.94 35.10
CA ASP A 640 42.04 25.20 34.06
C ASP A 640 40.94 26.13 34.59
N TYR A 641 40.52 27.09 33.78
CA TYR A 641 39.47 28.04 34.08
C TYR A 641 38.52 28.14 32.88
N PHE A 642 37.26 28.45 33.14
CA PHE A 642 36.20 28.57 32.15
C PHE A 642 35.69 30.00 32.16
N THR A 643 35.35 30.51 30.99
CA THR A 643 34.59 31.74 30.82
C THR A 643 33.12 31.39 30.57
N SER A 644 32.25 32.40 30.59
CA SER A 644 30.81 32.22 30.50
C SER A 644 30.35 32.64 29.11
N PRO A 645 29.82 31.72 28.28
CA PRO A 645 29.23 32.03 26.97
C PRO A 645 28.19 33.15 26.96
N CYS A 646 27.51 33.32 28.09
CA CYS A 646 26.45 34.31 28.25
C CYS A 646 26.93 35.66 28.83
N MET A 647 28.24 35.84 29.09
CA MET A 647 28.77 37.02 29.77
C MET A 647 30.09 37.50 29.18
N TYR A 648 29.98 38.60 28.42
CA TYR A 648 31.07 39.29 27.74
C TYR A 648 32.24 39.70 28.66
N ASP A 649 32.00 39.76 29.98
CA ASP A 649 33.03 39.94 31.00
C ASP A 649 32.67 39.04 32.20
N THR A 650 33.19 37.81 32.17
CA THR A 650 32.81 36.74 33.10
C THR A 650 33.12 37.09 34.57
N ASP A 651 34.23 37.77 34.84
CA ASP A 651 34.65 38.14 36.20
C ASP A 651 34.33 39.60 36.57
N ASN A 652 33.76 40.36 35.63
CA ASN A 652 33.27 41.72 35.77
C ASN A 652 34.34 42.68 36.29
N ASP A 653 35.59 42.43 35.90
CA ASP A 653 36.75 43.25 36.28
C ASP A 653 37.00 44.42 35.30
N GLY A 654 36.30 44.42 34.16
CA GLY A 654 36.35 45.42 33.10
C GLY A 654 37.45 45.18 32.07
N LEU A 655 38.10 44.00 32.07
CA LEU A 655 39.00 43.55 31.02
C LEU A 655 38.29 42.55 30.12
N GLU A 656 38.10 42.99 28.87
CA GLU A 656 37.69 42.16 27.73
C GLU A 656 38.81 41.18 27.34
#